data_AF-A0AAN7PW72-F1
#
_entry.id   AF-A0AAN7PW72-F1
#
_cell.length_a   1.000
_cell.length_b   1.000
_cell.length_c   1.000
_cell.angle_alpha   90.00
_cell.angle_beta   90.00
_cell.angle_gamma   90.00
#
_symmetry.space_group_name_H-M   'P 1'
#
loop_
_entity.id
_entity.type
_entity.pdbx_description
1 polymer ?
#
loop_
_entity_poly.entity_id
_entity_poly.type
_entity_poly.pdbx_seq_one_letter_code
_entity_poly.pdbx_strand_id
1 'polypeptide(L)'
;MRIRLARRWTWVRKSCVFLGFLMIAYFVVELSVSSFGASLAGESITKGKWERRFSDRAEEAVDLARPVYDKSPPDPYAPGEWGKPSRLQLSPDEKKQEEELIEKYAINIYLSDKISLHRHIEDNRLSGCKTKSYNYRRLPTTSVIIAFYNEAWSTLLRTIHSVLETSPSVLLKEIILVDDLSDKVYLKAELEKYISSLKRVRLIRTNKREGLVRARLIGATFATGDVLTFLDCHCECVSGWLEPLLERIAENETVIVCPVIDTIDWKTFEYYMQTSEPMIGGFDWRLTFQWHSVPKHERLRRKSETDPIRSPTMAGGLFAVSKKYFEYLGTYDTGMDVWGGENLELSFRVWQCGGMLEIHPCSHVGHVFPKRAPYARPNFLQNTARAAEVWMDEYKEHFYNRNPSARKENYGDISERKILRERLKCKSFNWYLKNIFSELHVPEDRAGWHGAIRSAGIASECLDYVLPEHNPTGAHLSLFGCHGQGGNQFFEYTSNKEIRFNSVTELCAEVPENEDFIATSSLDRFLMVWKLKTQCRAYKFVGHAEAVTSVQFSPDGQLLASASQDRTVRLWIPCIHGESSVLKGHTASVRSVSFSHDGHFLVSASNDKSIKIWSVRHQRLSFSLFQHTHWVRCAKFSPDGRLIASCSEDKSVKIWDTRNKTCIDSFLDYGGFANFVDFNPSGTCIASAGSNHTVKLWDIRMNKLLQHYKVHRAGVNCVSFHPSGNYLITASTDGTLKILDLLEGRLIYTLHGHKGPVLSVAFSKGGEKFASGGADTQILLWKTNFDSFDYKEVLKHHIRRTHIDDPPHLLDIYPRSPHLHGEKLQSVEVNPTFVTNTQTVDPPVMEISSSSFFSVLDDVSSEDLQYPPASDLATSSKRKSENESESAVHNVDKQTGISSSLGNALEHIVEQLDVLTLTISILEQRLTLTEDKLKECLENQQKMLLQGRQEE
;
A
#
# COMPACT_ATOMS: atom_id res chain seq x y z
N MET A 1 -41.31 56.12 -53.75
CA MET A 1 -40.94 55.02 -52.83
C MET A 1 -42.20 54.39 -52.21
N ARG A 2 -43.08 53.89 -53.08
CA ARG A 2 -44.18 52.97 -52.77
C ARG A 2 -43.60 51.55 -52.58
N ILE A 3 -44.27 50.73 -51.76
CA ILE A 3 -44.12 49.27 -51.65
C ILE A 3 -42.84 48.81 -50.93
N ARG A 4 -42.91 48.63 -49.59
CA ARG A 4 -42.19 47.54 -48.86
C ARG A 4 -42.43 47.45 -47.34
N LEU A 5 -43.38 48.19 -46.73
CA LEU A 5 -43.69 48.03 -45.30
C LEU A 5 -44.98 47.26 -44.96
N ALA A 6 -45.83 46.93 -45.95
CA ALA A 6 -47.13 46.30 -45.67
C ALA A 6 -47.15 44.76 -45.64
N ARG A 7 -46.00 44.07 -45.82
CA ARG A 7 -45.96 42.60 -45.98
C ARG A 7 -45.32 41.82 -44.82
N ARG A 8 -44.80 42.50 -43.78
CA ARG A 8 -44.13 41.85 -42.63
C ARG A 8 -45.04 41.69 -41.39
N TRP A 9 -46.11 42.48 -41.28
CA TRP A 9 -47.03 42.44 -40.14
C TRP A 9 -48.17 41.43 -40.27
N THR A 10 -48.45 40.93 -41.48
CA THR A 10 -49.50 39.94 -41.73
C THR A 10 -49.06 38.50 -41.43
N TRP A 11 -47.75 38.21 -41.42
CA TRP A 11 -47.22 36.89 -41.11
C TRP A 11 -47.16 36.62 -39.60
N VAL A 12 -46.69 37.59 -38.81
CA VAL A 12 -46.64 37.48 -37.34
C VAL A 12 -48.03 37.33 -36.74
N ARG A 13 -49.03 38.07 -37.27
CA ARG A 13 -50.41 37.99 -36.80
C ARG A 13 -51.08 36.65 -37.14
N LYS A 14 -50.70 35.98 -38.24
CA LYS A 14 -51.22 34.65 -38.60
C LYS A 14 -50.58 33.52 -37.78
N SER A 15 -49.30 33.62 -37.46
CA SER A 15 -48.62 32.63 -36.61
C SER A 15 -49.11 32.68 -35.15
N CYS A 16 -49.37 33.86 -34.59
CA CYS A 16 -49.91 33.96 -33.23
C CYS A 16 -51.36 33.45 -33.11
N VAL A 17 -52.20 33.64 -34.14
CA VAL A 17 -53.57 33.12 -34.14
C VAL A 17 -53.59 31.60 -34.27
N PHE A 18 -52.66 31.01 -35.03
CA PHE A 18 -52.56 29.55 -35.18
C PHE A 18 -52.07 28.86 -33.90
N LEU A 19 -51.12 29.46 -33.18
CA LEU A 19 -50.69 29.00 -31.85
C LEU A 19 -51.80 29.12 -30.80
N GLY A 20 -52.62 30.18 -30.87
CA GLY A 20 -53.80 30.33 -30.01
C GLY A 20 -54.84 29.24 -30.23
N PHE A 21 -55.12 28.87 -31.49
CA PHE A 21 -56.06 27.80 -31.82
C PHE A 21 -55.57 26.41 -31.35
N LEU A 22 -54.26 26.14 -31.45
CA LEU A 22 -53.67 24.89 -30.96
C LEU A 22 -53.74 24.76 -29.43
N MET A 23 -53.56 25.85 -28.69
CA MET A 23 -53.69 25.86 -27.22
C MET A 23 -55.13 25.70 -26.75
N ILE A 24 -56.10 26.28 -27.47
CA ILE A 24 -57.52 26.11 -27.16
C ILE A 24 -57.96 24.67 -27.47
N ALA A 25 -57.49 24.08 -28.57
CA ALA A 25 -57.78 22.69 -28.90
C ALA A 25 -57.20 21.71 -27.86
N TYR A 26 -56.01 21.99 -27.32
CA TYR A 26 -55.41 21.20 -26.25
C TYR A 26 -56.23 21.26 -24.95
N PHE A 27 -56.70 22.46 -24.57
CA PHE A 27 -57.55 22.64 -23.38
C PHE A 27 -58.93 21.97 -23.50
N VAL A 28 -59.53 21.96 -24.70
CA VAL A 28 -60.82 21.28 -24.95
C VAL A 28 -60.68 19.76 -24.87
N VAL A 29 -59.51 19.20 -25.24
CA VAL A 29 -59.24 17.76 -25.09
C VAL A 29 -59.03 17.39 -23.62
N GLU A 30 -58.33 18.19 -22.82
CA GLU A 30 -58.19 17.93 -21.37
C GLU A 30 -59.51 18.06 -20.58
N LEU A 31 -60.40 18.98 -20.97
CA LEU A 31 -61.73 19.11 -20.34
C LEU A 31 -62.70 17.97 -20.70
N SER A 32 -62.43 17.20 -21.76
CA SER A 32 -63.24 16.04 -22.15
C SER A 32 -62.84 14.73 -21.45
N VAL A 33 -61.65 14.68 -20.84
CA VAL A 33 -61.12 13.49 -20.15
C VAL A 33 -61.38 13.54 -18.62
N SER A 34 -61.77 14.70 -18.10
CA SER A 34 -61.99 14.94 -16.67
C SER A 34 -63.46 14.83 -16.20
N SER A 35 -64.40 14.42 -17.06
CA SER A 35 -65.84 14.32 -16.71
C SER A 35 -66.35 12.90 -16.38
N PHE A 36 -65.47 11.91 -16.20
CA PHE A 36 -65.88 10.57 -15.76
C PHE A 36 -65.00 10.10 -14.60
N GLY A 37 -65.48 10.30 -13.37
CA GLY A 37 -64.97 9.57 -12.21
C GLY A 37 -64.83 10.36 -10.90
N ALA A 38 -65.90 10.98 -10.40
CA ALA A 38 -65.98 11.32 -8.97
C ALA A 38 -67.45 11.42 -8.52
N SER A 39 -68.01 10.30 -8.06
CA SER A 39 -69.28 10.28 -7.30
C SER A 39 -69.35 8.97 -6.51
N LEU A 40 -68.80 8.96 -5.29
CA LEU A 40 -69.54 8.93 -4.02
C LEU A 40 -68.63 8.41 -2.90
N ALA A 41 -68.67 9.13 -1.78
CA ALA A 41 -67.97 8.84 -0.53
C ALA A 41 -68.77 7.89 0.38
N GLY A 42 -68.07 7.23 1.32
CA GLY A 42 -68.50 7.14 2.72
C GLY A 42 -69.24 5.89 3.21
N GLU A 43 -68.49 5.06 3.95
CA GLU A 43 -68.82 4.41 5.23
C GLU A 43 -69.96 3.35 5.41
N SER A 44 -69.48 2.12 5.67
CA SER A 44 -69.68 1.28 6.87
C SER A 44 -70.98 0.47 7.14
N ILE A 45 -70.72 -0.76 7.65
CA ILE A 45 -71.52 -1.61 8.55
C ILE A 45 -72.35 -2.78 7.94
N THR A 46 -71.79 -3.97 8.22
CA THR A 46 -72.32 -5.32 8.46
C THR A 46 -73.80 -5.68 8.23
N LYS A 47 -74.02 -6.80 7.52
CA LYS A 47 -74.89 -7.93 7.93
C LYS A 47 -74.71 -9.12 6.99
N GLY A 48 -74.52 -10.31 7.57
CA GLY A 48 -74.13 -11.51 6.85
C GLY A 48 -75.25 -12.35 6.25
N LYS A 49 -74.78 -13.41 5.59
CA LYS A 49 -75.41 -14.73 5.39
C LYS A 49 -76.52 -14.81 4.31
N TRP A 50 -76.17 -15.35 3.14
CA TRP A 50 -76.54 -16.71 2.70
C TRP A 50 -75.93 -17.06 1.33
N GLU A 51 -75.55 -18.33 1.20
CA GLU A 51 -74.76 -18.94 0.13
C GLU A 51 -75.48 -19.00 -1.23
N ARG A 52 -74.69 -18.92 -2.31
CA ARG A 52 -74.84 -19.80 -3.49
C ARG A 52 -73.49 -19.91 -4.21
N ARG A 53 -72.92 -21.11 -4.17
CA ARG A 53 -71.69 -21.54 -4.85
C ARG A 53 -71.78 -21.29 -6.36
N PHE A 54 -70.95 -20.40 -6.88
CA PHE A 54 -70.33 -20.55 -8.19
C PHE A 54 -68.82 -20.45 -8.01
N SER A 55 -68.12 -21.42 -8.58
CA SER A 55 -66.68 -21.61 -8.48
C SER A 55 -65.94 -20.52 -9.26
N ASP A 56 -65.54 -19.45 -8.60
CA ASP A 56 -64.53 -18.53 -9.12
C ASP A 56 -63.14 -19.15 -8.94
N ARG A 57 -62.57 -19.67 -10.02
CA ARG A 57 -61.12 -19.71 -10.17
C ARG A 57 -60.68 -18.25 -10.38
N ALA A 58 -60.19 -17.62 -9.33
CA ALA A 58 -59.41 -16.40 -9.45
C ALA A 58 -58.21 -16.68 -10.37
N GLU A 59 -58.11 -15.96 -11.48
CA GLU A 59 -56.85 -15.82 -12.21
C GLU A 59 -55.85 -15.14 -11.26
N GLU A 60 -54.93 -15.92 -10.68
CA GLU A 60 -53.80 -15.38 -9.94
C GLU A 60 -53.01 -14.43 -10.84
N ALA A 61 -52.79 -13.19 -10.39
CA ALA A 61 -51.91 -12.25 -11.06
C ALA A 61 -50.51 -12.87 -11.18
N VAL A 62 -50.14 -13.28 -12.40
CA VAL A 62 -48.86 -13.96 -12.66
C VAL A 62 -47.72 -13.00 -12.38
N ASP A 63 -46.91 -13.29 -11.36
CA ASP A 63 -45.67 -12.56 -11.08
C ASP A 63 -44.63 -12.84 -12.18
N LEU A 64 -44.45 -11.87 -13.06
CA LEU A 64 -43.50 -11.97 -14.19
C LEU A 64 -42.04 -11.75 -13.77
N ALA A 65 -41.80 -11.28 -12.54
CA ALA A 65 -40.45 -11.12 -11.99
C ALA A 65 -39.86 -12.43 -11.47
N ARG A 66 -40.69 -13.47 -11.29
CA ARG A 66 -40.26 -14.76 -10.75
C ARG A 66 -39.10 -15.37 -11.57
N PRO A 67 -38.03 -15.84 -10.91
CA PRO A 67 -36.89 -16.46 -11.59
C PRO A 67 -37.26 -17.80 -12.24
N VAL A 68 -36.32 -18.40 -12.98
CA VAL A 68 -36.53 -19.72 -13.63
C VAL A 68 -36.64 -20.83 -12.57
N TYR A 69 -35.83 -20.71 -11.50
CA TYR A 69 -35.85 -21.59 -10.34
C TYR A 69 -35.89 -20.73 -9.07
N ASP A 70 -36.70 -21.12 -8.09
CA ASP A 70 -36.70 -20.44 -6.79
C ASP A 70 -35.55 -21.00 -5.93
N LYS A 71 -34.82 -20.10 -5.24
CA LYS A 71 -33.80 -20.51 -4.28
C LYS A 71 -34.45 -21.27 -3.11
N SER A 72 -33.75 -22.29 -2.61
CA SER A 72 -34.09 -22.90 -1.33
C SER A 72 -34.02 -21.85 -0.21
N PRO A 73 -34.77 -21.98 0.89
CA PRO A 73 -34.64 -21.07 2.03
C PRO A 73 -33.18 -20.97 2.52
N PRO A 74 -32.70 -19.77 2.90
CA PRO A 74 -31.33 -19.56 3.37
C PRO A 74 -31.09 -20.30 4.69
N ASP A 75 -29.91 -20.89 4.86
CA ASP A 75 -29.44 -21.46 6.13
C ASP A 75 -28.40 -20.51 6.75
N PRO A 76 -28.74 -19.74 7.80
CA PRO A 76 -27.83 -18.77 8.41
C PRO A 76 -26.53 -19.37 8.96
N TYR A 77 -26.49 -20.68 9.20
CA TYR A 77 -25.33 -21.39 9.73
C TYR A 77 -24.47 -22.04 8.65
N ALA A 78 -24.96 -22.08 7.40
CA ALA A 78 -24.18 -22.62 6.29
C ALA A 78 -22.98 -21.70 5.96
N PRO A 79 -21.83 -22.28 5.59
CA PRO A 79 -20.64 -21.51 5.25
C PRO A 79 -20.92 -20.60 4.04
N GLY A 80 -20.65 -19.31 4.20
CA GLY A 80 -20.68 -18.33 3.13
C GLY A 80 -22.07 -17.83 2.76
N GLU A 81 -23.10 -18.18 3.53
CA GLU A 81 -24.46 -17.66 3.34
C GLU A 81 -24.47 -16.13 3.47
N TRP A 82 -25.30 -15.47 2.66
CA TRP A 82 -25.36 -14.01 2.50
C TRP A 82 -24.09 -13.36 1.95
N GLY A 83 -23.11 -14.16 1.49
CA GLY A 83 -21.82 -13.66 1.00
C GLY A 83 -20.83 -13.32 2.11
N LYS A 84 -21.03 -13.81 3.35
CA LYS A 84 -20.12 -13.58 4.48
C LYS A 84 -18.79 -14.33 4.31
N PRO A 85 -17.69 -13.83 4.90
CA PRO A 85 -16.40 -14.52 4.84
C PRO A 85 -16.49 -15.88 5.53
N SER A 86 -15.96 -16.91 4.86
CA SER A 86 -15.90 -18.27 5.41
C SER A 86 -14.47 -18.66 5.75
N ARG A 87 -14.31 -19.28 6.92
CA ARG A 87 -13.04 -19.86 7.38
C ARG A 87 -13.32 -21.22 7.99
N LEU A 88 -12.60 -22.24 7.52
CA LEU A 88 -12.71 -23.60 8.04
C LEU A 88 -11.56 -23.85 9.03
N GLN A 89 -11.84 -24.60 10.09
CA GLN A 89 -10.79 -25.19 10.92
C GLN A 89 -10.42 -26.52 10.28
N LEU A 90 -9.21 -26.61 9.70
CA LEU A 90 -8.76 -27.75 8.92
C LEU A 90 -7.70 -28.54 9.69
N SER A 91 -7.74 -29.87 9.56
CA SER A 91 -6.63 -30.73 9.93
C SER A 91 -5.40 -30.49 9.03
N PRO A 92 -4.18 -30.91 9.43
CA PRO A 92 -2.99 -30.75 8.61
C PRO A 92 -3.12 -31.34 7.20
N ASP A 93 -3.77 -32.50 7.06
CA ASP A 93 -4.01 -33.15 5.76
C ASP A 93 -4.99 -32.36 4.88
N GLU A 94 -6.06 -31.83 5.46
CA GLU A 94 -7.03 -30.99 4.74
C GLU A 94 -6.43 -29.64 4.33
N LYS A 95 -5.58 -29.06 5.17
CA LYS A 95 -4.85 -27.83 4.85
C LYS A 95 -3.90 -28.03 3.68
N LYS A 96 -3.25 -29.18 3.59
CA LYS A 96 -2.43 -29.55 2.42
C LYS A 96 -3.27 -29.64 1.15
N GLN A 97 -4.46 -30.24 1.21
CA GLN A 97 -5.39 -30.29 0.08
C GLN A 97 -5.87 -28.89 -0.34
N GLU A 98 -6.15 -28.01 0.62
CA GLU A 98 -6.48 -26.60 0.38
C GLU A 98 -5.35 -25.89 -0.38
N GLU A 99 -4.10 -26.02 0.08
CA GLU A 99 -2.94 -25.40 -0.54
C GLU A 99 -2.68 -25.91 -1.97
N GLU A 100 -2.80 -27.23 -2.20
CA GLU A 100 -2.67 -27.84 -3.53
C GLU A 100 -3.72 -27.32 -4.51
N LEU A 101 -4.98 -27.16 -4.06
CA LEU A 101 -6.05 -26.61 -4.88
C LEU A 101 -5.85 -25.11 -5.18
N ILE A 102 -5.38 -24.34 -4.20
CA ILE A 102 -5.04 -22.92 -4.40
C ILE A 102 -3.90 -22.77 -5.41
N GLU A 103 -2.88 -23.62 -5.35
CA GLU A 103 -1.77 -23.55 -6.30
C GLU A 103 -2.24 -23.81 -7.74
N LYS A 104 -3.17 -24.75 -7.91
CA LYS A 104 -3.70 -25.21 -9.19
C LYS A 104 -4.70 -24.23 -9.82
N TYR A 105 -5.64 -23.69 -9.05
CA TYR A 105 -6.73 -22.84 -9.56
C TYR A 105 -6.52 -21.34 -9.27
N ALA A 106 -5.55 -20.99 -8.45
CA ALA A 106 -5.37 -19.63 -7.91
C ALA A 106 -6.59 -19.10 -7.11
N ILE A 107 -7.49 -20.00 -6.72
CA ILE A 107 -8.72 -19.78 -5.97
C ILE A 107 -8.82 -20.88 -4.90
N ASN A 108 -9.35 -20.57 -3.73
CA ASN A 108 -9.61 -21.55 -2.68
C ASN A 108 -10.81 -22.44 -3.03
N ILE A 109 -10.60 -23.38 -3.94
CA ILE A 109 -11.64 -24.31 -4.38
C ILE A 109 -12.07 -25.26 -3.25
N TYR A 110 -11.16 -25.61 -2.35
CA TYR A 110 -11.50 -26.43 -1.17
C TYR A 110 -12.64 -25.79 -0.37
N LEU A 111 -12.53 -24.48 -0.11
CA LEU A 111 -13.60 -23.72 0.54
C LEU A 111 -14.84 -23.58 -0.36
N SER A 112 -14.65 -23.28 -1.64
CA SER A 112 -15.76 -23.18 -2.61
C SER A 112 -16.61 -24.44 -2.64
N ASP A 113 -16.01 -25.62 -2.55
CA ASP A 113 -16.71 -26.91 -2.57
C ASP A 113 -17.58 -27.15 -1.32
N LYS A 114 -17.30 -26.45 -0.21
CA LYS A 114 -18.12 -26.47 1.01
C LYS A 114 -19.22 -25.41 1.03
N ILE A 115 -19.10 -24.37 0.21
CA ILE A 115 -20.09 -23.31 0.10
C ILE A 115 -21.21 -23.76 -0.85
N SER A 116 -22.47 -23.54 -0.45
CA SER A 116 -23.64 -23.89 -1.25
C SER A 116 -23.56 -23.32 -2.68
N LEU A 117 -24.00 -24.12 -3.66
CA LEU A 117 -24.17 -23.65 -5.05
C LEU A 117 -25.34 -22.67 -5.19
N HIS A 118 -26.23 -22.64 -4.18
CA HIS A 118 -27.49 -21.89 -4.17
C HIS A 118 -27.48 -20.75 -3.15
N ARG A 119 -26.31 -20.38 -2.60
CA ARG A 119 -26.22 -19.36 -1.54
C ARG A 119 -26.88 -18.03 -1.94
N HIS A 120 -27.33 -17.29 -0.94
CA HIS A 120 -27.88 -15.95 -1.08
C HIS A 120 -26.77 -14.93 -0.95
N ILE A 121 -26.98 -13.78 -1.58
CA ILE A 121 -26.14 -12.58 -1.42
C ILE A 121 -27.02 -11.49 -0.82
N GLU A 122 -26.50 -10.80 0.19
CA GLU A 122 -27.24 -9.71 0.82
C GLU A 122 -27.40 -8.52 -0.15
N ASP A 123 -28.64 -8.11 -0.40
CA ASP A 123 -28.93 -6.94 -1.24
C ASP A 123 -28.73 -5.64 -0.43
N ASN A 124 -27.51 -5.13 -0.44
CA ASN A 124 -27.11 -3.79 0.03
C ASN A 124 -27.07 -2.73 -1.08
N ARG A 125 -27.77 -2.90 -2.22
CA ARG A 125 -27.80 -1.88 -3.28
C ARG A 125 -28.47 -0.60 -2.79
N LEU A 126 -28.24 0.50 -3.52
CA LEU A 126 -28.91 1.79 -3.30
C LEU A 126 -30.42 1.61 -3.22
N SER A 127 -31.07 2.32 -2.28
CA SER A 127 -32.52 2.20 -2.04
C SER A 127 -33.35 2.47 -3.31
N GLY A 128 -32.92 3.44 -4.13
CA GLY A 128 -33.56 3.74 -5.42
C GLY A 128 -33.57 2.56 -6.41
N CYS A 129 -32.56 1.68 -6.36
CA CYS A 129 -32.51 0.49 -7.20
C CYS A 129 -33.54 -0.57 -6.75
N LYS A 130 -33.75 -0.70 -5.44
CA LYS A 130 -34.71 -1.67 -4.85
C LYS A 130 -36.17 -1.28 -5.12
N THR A 131 -36.45 0.02 -5.24
CA THR A 131 -37.79 0.54 -5.52
C THR A 131 -38.13 0.61 -7.00
N LYS A 132 -37.18 0.33 -7.90
CA LYS A 132 -37.36 0.46 -9.35
C LYS A 132 -38.22 -0.68 -9.88
N SER A 133 -39.32 -0.35 -10.56
CA SER A 133 -40.24 -1.31 -11.18
C SER A 133 -40.03 -1.36 -12.70
N TYR A 134 -40.06 -2.55 -13.28
CA TYR A 134 -39.84 -2.75 -14.71
C TYR A 134 -41.08 -3.27 -15.42
N ASN A 135 -41.23 -2.92 -16.71
CA ASN A 135 -42.28 -3.49 -17.55
C ASN A 135 -41.77 -4.75 -18.27
N TYR A 136 -41.86 -5.89 -17.60
CA TYR A 136 -41.36 -7.19 -18.07
C TYR A 136 -41.89 -7.64 -19.44
N ARG A 137 -43.05 -7.15 -19.89
CA ARG A 137 -43.60 -7.53 -21.22
C ARG A 137 -42.93 -6.80 -22.39
N ARG A 138 -42.24 -5.70 -22.12
CA ARG A 138 -41.57 -4.88 -23.14
C ARG A 138 -40.06 -5.06 -23.17
N LEU A 139 -39.49 -5.63 -22.11
CA LEU A 139 -38.05 -5.88 -22.04
C LEU A 139 -37.62 -6.95 -23.05
N PRO A 140 -36.46 -6.79 -23.69
CA PRO A 140 -35.92 -7.77 -24.62
C PRO A 140 -35.53 -9.05 -23.89
N THR A 141 -35.50 -10.16 -24.62
CA THR A 141 -34.99 -11.43 -24.08
C THR A 141 -33.47 -11.48 -24.17
N THR A 142 -32.81 -12.21 -23.26
CA THR A 142 -31.35 -12.39 -23.27
C THR A 142 -30.94 -13.85 -23.43
N SER A 143 -29.87 -14.09 -24.18
CA SER A 143 -29.06 -15.31 -24.09
C SER A 143 -27.84 -15.02 -23.23
N VAL A 144 -27.68 -15.75 -22.13
CA VAL A 144 -26.49 -15.63 -21.27
C VAL A 144 -25.42 -16.56 -21.81
N ILE A 145 -24.21 -16.05 -22.07
CA ILE A 145 -23.10 -16.81 -22.64
C ILE A 145 -21.97 -16.89 -21.62
N ILE A 146 -21.60 -18.12 -21.25
CA ILE A 146 -20.54 -18.40 -20.29
C ILE A 146 -19.50 -19.30 -20.97
N ALA A 147 -18.35 -18.73 -21.32
CA ALA A 147 -17.21 -19.49 -21.80
C ALA A 147 -16.37 -19.96 -20.62
N PHE A 148 -15.90 -21.21 -20.64
CA PHE A 148 -15.09 -21.77 -19.56
C PHE A 148 -13.98 -22.66 -20.08
N TYR A 149 -12.90 -22.73 -19.31
CA TYR A 149 -11.77 -23.63 -19.55
C TYR A 149 -11.17 -24.07 -18.24
N ASN A 150 -11.18 -25.38 -17.99
CA ASN A 150 -10.59 -25.95 -16.78
C ASN A 150 -11.09 -25.30 -15.48
N GLU A 151 -12.31 -24.76 -15.49
CA GLU A 151 -12.94 -24.13 -14.34
C GLU A 151 -13.29 -25.19 -13.28
N ALA A 152 -13.27 -24.79 -12.00
CA ALA A 152 -13.68 -25.69 -10.93
C ALA A 152 -15.20 -25.97 -10.99
N TRP A 153 -15.58 -27.16 -10.54
CA TRP A 153 -16.97 -27.61 -10.57
C TRP A 153 -17.91 -26.70 -9.77
N SER A 154 -17.53 -26.37 -8.53
CA SER A 154 -18.36 -25.56 -7.63
C SER A 154 -18.56 -24.13 -8.12
N THR A 155 -17.51 -23.47 -8.62
CA THR A 155 -17.60 -22.09 -9.16
C THR A 155 -18.43 -22.04 -10.44
N LEU A 156 -18.22 -22.99 -11.38
CA LEU A 156 -18.99 -23.07 -12.62
C LEU A 156 -20.48 -23.28 -12.35
N LEU A 157 -20.82 -24.28 -11.52
CA LEU A 157 -22.22 -24.57 -11.22
C LEU A 157 -22.89 -23.47 -10.40
N ARG A 158 -22.17 -22.84 -9.46
CA ARG A 158 -22.70 -21.71 -8.69
C ARG A 158 -23.04 -20.54 -9.62
N THR A 159 -22.23 -20.29 -10.64
CA THR A 159 -22.54 -19.30 -11.67
C THR A 159 -23.83 -19.63 -12.42
N ILE A 160 -23.99 -20.89 -12.87
CA ILE A 160 -25.18 -21.35 -13.60
C ILE A 160 -26.44 -21.21 -12.75
N HIS A 161 -26.41 -21.71 -11.50
CA HIS A 161 -27.54 -21.62 -10.57
C HIS A 161 -27.84 -20.18 -10.21
N SER A 162 -26.83 -19.36 -9.93
CA SER A 162 -27.00 -17.95 -9.64
C SER A 162 -27.75 -17.22 -10.77
N VAL A 163 -27.42 -17.47 -12.03
CA VAL A 163 -28.15 -16.90 -13.19
C VAL A 163 -29.59 -17.41 -13.23
N LEU A 164 -29.80 -18.72 -13.11
CA LEU A 164 -31.13 -19.34 -13.16
C LEU A 164 -32.07 -18.85 -12.04
N GLU A 165 -31.51 -18.56 -10.87
CA GLU A 165 -32.23 -18.23 -9.65
C GLU A 165 -32.43 -16.72 -9.43
N THR A 166 -31.74 -15.89 -10.20
CA THR A 166 -31.84 -14.41 -10.10
C THR A 166 -32.38 -13.75 -11.36
N SER A 167 -32.44 -14.46 -12.48
CA SER A 167 -32.93 -13.93 -13.76
C SER A 167 -34.42 -14.22 -13.94
N PRO A 168 -35.26 -13.21 -14.20
CA PRO A 168 -36.69 -13.40 -14.46
C PRO A 168 -36.95 -14.37 -15.61
N SER A 169 -37.87 -15.31 -15.39
CA SER A 169 -38.16 -16.40 -16.32
C SER A 169 -38.72 -15.94 -17.67
N VAL A 170 -39.27 -14.74 -17.77
CA VAL A 170 -39.76 -14.17 -19.04
C VAL A 170 -38.63 -13.53 -19.87
N LEU A 171 -37.51 -13.16 -19.24
CA LEU A 171 -36.39 -12.47 -19.88
C LEU A 171 -35.26 -13.43 -20.27
N LEU A 172 -35.00 -14.46 -19.46
CA LEU A 172 -33.91 -15.41 -19.71
C LEU A 172 -34.30 -16.44 -20.79
N LYS A 173 -33.84 -16.25 -22.03
CA LYS A 173 -34.12 -17.17 -23.14
C LYS A 173 -33.40 -18.51 -22.97
N GLU A 174 -32.09 -18.44 -22.75
CA GLU A 174 -31.19 -19.59 -22.65
C GLU A 174 -29.86 -19.19 -21.98
N ILE A 175 -29.21 -20.18 -21.37
CA ILE A 175 -27.81 -20.11 -20.90
C ILE A 175 -27.00 -21.02 -21.83
N ILE A 176 -26.00 -20.44 -22.50
CA ILE A 176 -25.10 -21.13 -23.42
C ILE A 176 -23.74 -21.24 -22.75
N LEU A 177 -23.40 -22.47 -22.36
CA LEU A 177 -22.09 -22.83 -21.86
C LEU A 177 -21.19 -23.20 -23.03
N VAL A 178 -19.99 -22.63 -23.11
CA VAL A 178 -19.00 -22.93 -24.14
C VAL A 178 -17.75 -23.52 -23.49
N ASP A 179 -17.58 -24.83 -23.59
CA ASP A 179 -16.36 -25.54 -23.19
C ASP A 179 -15.26 -25.30 -24.21
N ASP A 180 -14.29 -24.46 -23.87
CA ASP A 180 -13.13 -24.14 -24.71
C ASP A 180 -12.01 -25.18 -24.55
N LEU A 181 -12.33 -26.43 -24.89
CA LEU A 181 -11.45 -27.60 -24.81
C LEU A 181 -10.85 -27.84 -23.41
N SER A 182 -11.69 -27.93 -22.38
CA SER A 182 -11.24 -28.30 -21.03
C SER A 182 -10.68 -29.74 -21.00
N ASP A 183 -9.68 -29.99 -20.15
CA ASP A 183 -9.05 -31.30 -19.94
C ASP A 183 -9.62 -32.06 -18.72
N LYS A 184 -10.34 -31.36 -17.84
CA LYS A 184 -10.86 -31.93 -16.58
C LYS A 184 -11.99 -32.93 -16.87
N VAL A 185 -11.86 -34.14 -16.30
CA VAL A 185 -12.79 -35.26 -16.52
C VAL A 185 -14.23 -34.91 -16.13
N TYR A 186 -14.41 -34.22 -15.00
CA TYR A 186 -15.73 -33.80 -14.51
C TYR A 186 -16.44 -32.80 -15.45
N LEU A 187 -15.70 -32.06 -16.30
CA LEU A 187 -16.29 -31.14 -17.29
C LEU A 187 -16.79 -31.85 -18.56
N LYS A 188 -16.64 -33.17 -18.66
CA LYS A 188 -17.08 -33.98 -19.81
C LYS A 188 -18.48 -34.57 -19.57
N ALA A 189 -18.58 -35.89 -19.46
CA ALA A 189 -19.87 -36.58 -19.35
C ALA A 189 -20.64 -36.23 -18.07
N GLU A 190 -19.94 -35.95 -16.97
CA GLU A 190 -20.56 -35.60 -15.69
C GLU A 190 -21.29 -34.24 -15.75
N LEU A 191 -20.65 -33.21 -16.33
CA LEU A 191 -21.28 -31.92 -16.57
C LEU A 191 -22.52 -32.04 -17.47
N GLU A 192 -22.43 -32.79 -18.58
CA GLU A 192 -23.56 -33.02 -19.48
C GLU A 192 -24.75 -33.68 -18.77
N LYS A 193 -24.45 -34.70 -17.97
CA LYS A 193 -25.47 -35.38 -17.17
C LYS A 193 -26.12 -34.43 -16.17
N TYR A 194 -25.34 -33.60 -15.48
CA TYR A 194 -25.86 -32.64 -14.51
C TYR A 194 -26.79 -31.60 -15.16
N ILE A 195 -26.31 -30.92 -16.21
CA ILE A 195 -27.07 -29.84 -16.87
C ILE A 195 -28.28 -30.35 -17.67
N SER A 196 -28.33 -31.64 -18.02
CA SER A 196 -29.50 -32.23 -18.71
C SER A 196 -30.81 -32.07 -17.93
N SER A 197 -30.73 -31.93 -16.61
CA SER A 197 -31.86 -31.68 -15.72
C SER A 197 -32.30 -30.21 -15.66
N LEU A 198 -31.44 -29.28 -16.09
CA LEU A 198 -31.65 -27.84 -16.01
C LEU A 198 -32.34 -27.32 -17.28
N LYS A 199 -33.46 -26.63 -17.12
CA LYS A 199 -34.19 -26.02 -18.22
C LYS A 199 -33.38 -24.85 -18.77
N ARG A 200 -33.38 -24.72 -20.11
CA ARG A 200 -32.78 -23.60 -20.85
C ARG A 200 -31.25 -23.52 -20.78
N VAL A 201 -30.57 -24.56 -20.29
CA VAL A 201 -29.11 -24.66 -20.33
C VAL A 201 -28.69 -25.49 -21.54
N ARG A 202 -27.73 -24.97 -22.31
CA ARG A 202 -27.15 -25.63 -23.48
C ARG A 202 -25.64 -25.65 -23.35
N LEU A 203 -25.02 -26.76 -23.72
CA LEU A 203 -23.56 -26.89 -23.75
C LEU A 203 -23.07 -27.03 -25.18
N ILE A 204 -22.05 -26.25 -25.50
CA ILE A 204 -21.31 -26.27 -26.77
C ILE A 204 -19.86 -26.59 -26.44
N ARG A 205 -19.23 -27.45 -27.22
CA ARG A 205 -17.81 -27.79 -27.05
C ARG A 205 -17.02 -27.39 -28.28
N THR A 206 -15.88 -26.77 -28.08
CA THR A 206 -14.92 -26.52 -29.15
C THR A 206 -14.11 -27.78 -29.45
N ASN A 207 -13.65 -27.92 -30.70
CA ASN A 207 -12.80 -29.04 -31.12
C ASN A 207 -11.30 -28.74 -30.96
N LYS A 208 -10.95 -27.47 -30.75
CA LYS A 208 -9.59 -26.98 -30.48
C LYS A 208 -9.65 -25.90 -29.41
N ARG A 209 -8.49 -25.57 -28.83
CA ARG A 209 -8.36 -24.44 -27.89
C ARG A 209 -8.48 -23.14 -28.67
N GLU A 210 -9.63 -22.48 -28.56
CA GLU A 210 -9.99 -21.29 -29.32
C GLU A 210 -9.60 -19.99 -28.58
N GLY A 211 -9.61 -20.01 -27.25
CA GLY A 211 -9.46 -18.82 -26.42
C GLY A 211 -10.79 -18.15 -26.10
N LEU A 212 -10.78 -17.27 -25.09
CA LEU A 212 -11.98 -16.63 -24.54
C LEU A 212 -12.78 -15.88 -25.61
N VAL A 213 -12.09 -15.13 -26.46
CA VAL A 213 -12.70 -14.30 -27.52
C VAL A 213 -13.51 -15.18 -28.48
N ARG A 214 -12.86 -16.18 -29.08
CA ARG A 214 -13.50 -17.07 -30.06
C ARG A 214 -14.56 -17.98 -29.42
N ALA A 215 -14.35 -18.45 -28.18
CA ALA A 215 -15.36 -19.20 -27.44
C ALA A 215 -16.64 -18.36 -27.23
N ARG A 216 -16.51 -17.07 -26.84
CA ARG A 216 -17.64 -16.14 -26.76
C ARG A 216 -18.34 -15.93 -28.10
N LEU A 217 -17.58 -15.81 -29.20
CA LEU A 217 -18.15 -15.68 -30.55
C LEU A 217 -18.94 -16.91 -30.98
N ILE A 218 -18.44 -18.11 -30.66
CA ILE A 218 -19.18 -19.36 -30.89
C ILE A 218 -20.51 -19.31 -30.13
N GLY A 219 -20.48 -18.97 -28.83
CA GLY A 219 -21.70 -18.80 -28.04
C GLY A 219 -22.67 -17.78 -28.64
N ALA A 220 -22.17 -16.62 -29.09
CA ALA A 220 -22.97 -15.56 -29.71
C ALA A 220 -23.63 -16.02 -31.03
N THR A 221 -22.94 -16.85 -31.81
CA THR A 221 -23.46 -17.41 -33.07
C THR A 221 -24.68 -18.30 -32.82
N PHE A 222 -24.66 -19.09 -31.74
CA PHE A 222 -25.76 -20.00 -31.37
C PHE A 222 -26.88 -19.36 -30.55
N ALA A 223 -26.67 -18.15 -30.04
CA ALA A 223 -27.64 -17.41 -29.24
C ALA A 223 -28.88 -16.99 -30.05
N THR A 224 -30.07 -17.11 -29.45
CA THR A 224 -31.34 -16.75 -30.07
C THR A 224 -32.09 -15.61 -29.37
N GLY A 225 -31.56 -15.14 -28.23
CA GLY A 225 -32.08 -13.95 -27.53
C GLY A 225 -31.78 -12.66 -28.27
N ASP A 226 -32.56 -11.63 -27.96
CA ASP A 226 -32.41 -10.28 -28.54
C ASP A 226 -31.12 -9.60 -28.04
N VAL A 227 -30.77 -9.86 -26.78
CA VAL A 227 -29.56 -9.38 -26.10
C VAL A 227 -28.62 -10.54 -25.80
N LEU A 228 -27.32 -10.30 -25.96
CA LEU A 228 -26.25 -11.17 -25.51
C LEU A 228 -25.75 -10.66 -24.16
N THR A 229 -25.78 -11.49 -23.13
CA THR A 229 -25.20 -11.16 -21.82
C THR A 229 -24.03 -12.11 -21.56
N PHE A 230 -22.81 -11.59 -21.61
CA PHE A 230 -21.61 -12.36 -21.34
C PHE A 230 -21.33 -12.35 -19.83
N LEU A 231 -20.99 -13.51 -19.27
CA LEU A 231 -20.51 -13.67 -17.92
C LEU A 231 -19.30 -14.62 -17.91
N ASP A 232 -18.42 -14.44 -16.94
CA ASP A 232 -17.36 -15.41 -16.67
C ASP A 232 -17.90 -16.56 -15.81
N CYS A 233 -17.18 -17.68 -15.79
CA CYS A 233 -17.62 -18.94 -15.18
C CYS A 233 -17.41 -19.04 -13.65
N HIS A 234 -17.06 -17.93 -13.00
CA HIS A 234 -16.90 -17.80 -11.55
C HIS A 234 -17.52 -16.48 -11.08
N CYS A 235 -18.82 -16.33 -11.37
CA CYS A 235 -19.61 -15.16 -11.02
C CYS A 235 -20.81 -15.51 -10.13
N GLU A 236 -21.28 -14.54 -9.35
CA GLU A 236 -22.50 -14.63 -8.56
C GLU A 236 -23.34 -13.36 -8.71
N CYS A 237 -24.55 -13.51 -9.23
CA CYS A 237 -25.47 -12.43 -9.53
C CYS A 237 -26.27 -12.02 -8.28
N VAL A 238 -26.46 -10.71 -8.11
CA VAL A 238 -27.38 -10.15 -7.10
C VAL A 238 -28.81 -10.16 -7.65
N SER A 239 -29.82 -10.30 -6.79
CA SER A 239 -31.22 -10.21 -7.21
C SER A 239 -31.51 -8.89 -7.94
N GLY A 240 -32.18 -8.96 -9.09
CA GLY A 240 -32.50 -7.77 -9.89
C GLY A 240 -31.32 -7.18 -10.68
N TRP A 241 -30.29 -7.99 -10.97
CA TRP A 241 -29.13 -7.56 -11.77
C TRP A 241 -29.44 -7.39 -13.26
N LEU A 242 -30.40 -8.15 -13.81
CA LEU A 242 -30.57 -8.29 -15.25
C LEU A 242 -31.46 -7.19 -15.85
N GLU A 243 -32.54 -6.85 -15.16
CA GLU A 243 -33.54 -5.88 -15.62
C GLU A 243 -32.95 -4.49 -15.94
N PRO A 244 -32.05 -3.90 -15.11
CA PRO A 244 -31.45 -2.61 -15.44
C PRO A 244 -30.63 -2.64 -16.74
N LEU A 245 -29.95 -3.77 -17.04
CA LEU A 245 -29.16 -3.94 -18.26
C LEU A 245 -30.08 -3.98 -19.49
N LEU A 246 -31.14 -4.79 -19.41
CA LEU A 246 -32.07 -5.00 -20.52
C LEU A 246 -32.96 -3.78 -20.77
N GLU A 247 -33.39 -3.08 -19.72
CA GLU A 247 -34.12 -1.82 -19.85
C GLU A 247 -33.28 -0.80 -20.58
N ARG A 248 -32.00 -0.66 -20.20
CA ARG A 248 -31.12 0.33 -20.83
C ARG A 248 -30.87 0.05 -22.31
N ILE A 249 -30.72 -1.22 -22.69
CA ILE A 249 -30.59 -1.62 -24.10
C ILE A 249 -31.90 -1.44 -24.86
N ALA A 250 -33.05 -1.63 -24.20
CA ALA A 250 -34.36 -1.38 -24.80
C ALA A 250 -34.59 0.11 -25.11
N GLU A 251 -34.06 1.02 -24.28
CA GLU A 251 -34.09 2.46 -24.54
C GLU A 251 -33.15 2.87 -25.69
N ASN A 252 -31.96 2.26 -25.75
CA ASN A 252 -30.98 2.54 -26.80
C ASN A 252 -30.17 1.29 -27.15
N GLU A 253 -30.44 0.73 -28.33
CA GLU A 253 -29.81 -0.51 -28.80
C GLU A 253 -28.29 -0.41 -29.04
N THR A 254 -27.77 0.81 -29.15
CA THR A 254 -26.34 1.10 -29.43
C THR A 254 -25.47 1.17 -28.17
N VAL A 255 -26.06 0.94 -27.00
CA VAL A 255 -25.36 0.95 -25.71
C VAL A 255 -24.90 -0.45 -25.36
N ILE A 256 -23.64 -0.57 -24.94
CA ILE A 256 -23.14 -1.73 -24.21
C ILE A 256 -23.19 -1.40 -22.72
N VAL A 257 -23.86 -2.25 -21.95
CA VAL A 257 -24.11 -2.01 -20.53
C VAL A 257 -23.42 -3.08 -19.69
N CYS A 258 -22.57 -2.66 -18.77
CA CYS A 258 -21.88 -3.51 -17.82
C CYS A 258 -22.57 -3.46 -16.45
N PRO A 259 -22.64 -4.58 -15.71
CA PRO A 259 -22.92 -4.52 -14.28
C PRO A 259 -21.75 -3.84 -13.54
N VAL A 260 -22.01 -3.37 -12.33
CA VAL A 260 -20.97 -3.17 -11.33
C VAL A 260 -20.38 -4.55 -11.01
N ILE A 261 -19.07 -4.67 -11.18
CA ILE A 261 -18.34 -5.91 -10.91
C ILE A 261 -17.85 -5.85 -9.47
N ASP A 262 -18.50 -6.62 -8.61
CA ASP A 262 -18.12 -6.73 -7.21
C ASP A 262 -17.03 -7.79 -7.03
N THR A 263 -16.21 -7.64 -5.99
CA THR A 263 -15.13 -8.58 -5.72
C THR A 263 -15.66 -9.72 -4.86
N ILE A 264 -15.52 -10.96 -5.34
CA ILE A 264 -15.61 -12.15 -4.48
C ILE A 264 -14.18 -12.54 -4.10
N ASP A 265 -13.88 -12.55 -2.81
CA ASP A 265 -12.54 -12.87 -2.32
C ASP A 265 -12.16 -14.31 -2.69
N TRP A 266 -11.05 -14.50 -3.41
CA TRP A 266 -10.62 -15.82 -3.86
C TRP A 266 -10.25 -16.77 -2.72
N LYS A 267 -9.96 -16.25 -1.51
CA LYS A 267 -9.53 -17.04 -0.35
C LYS A 267 -10.67 -17.41 0.59
N THR A 268 -11.58 -16.47 0.86
CA THR A 268 -12.65 -16.56 1.87
C THR A 268 -14.05 -16.58 1.27
N PHE A 269 -14.19 -16.31 -0.03
CA PHE A 269 -15.45 -16.21 -0.76
C PHE A 269 -16.43 -15.16 -0.20
N GLU A 270 -15.91 -14.18 0.54
CA GLU A 270 -16.63 -12.98 0.94
C GLU A 270 -17.03 -12.16 -0.30
N TYR A 271 -18.27 -11.68 -0.32
CA TYR A 271 -18.81 -10.85 -1.39
C TYR A 271 -18.71 -9.37 -0.99
N TYR A 272 -17.78 -8.63 -1.61
CA TYR A 272 -17.61 -7.21 -1.39
C TYR A 272 -18.48 -6.40 -2.34
N MET A 273 -19.72 -6.14 -1.94
CA MET A 273 -20.62 -5.31 -2.74
C MET A 273 -20.29 -3.83 -2.60
N GLN A 274 -20.16 -3.13 -3.73
CA GLN A 274 -19.99 -1.68 -3.76
C GLN A 274 -21.31 -0.97 -3.39
N THR A 275 -21.41 -0.47 -2.16
CA THR A 275 -22.61 0.26 -1.66
C THR A 275 -22.57 1.77 -1.93
N SER A 276 -21.46 2.26 -2.47
CA SER A 276 -21.23 3.65 -2.84
C SER A 276 -21.09 3.79 -4.35
N GLU A 277 -20.77 5.00 -4.84
CA GLU A 277 -20.56 5.21 -6.27
C GLU A 277 -19.50 4.24 -6.82
N PRO A 278 -19.82 3.44 -7.85
CA PRO A 278 -18.91 2.42 -8.33
C PRO A 278 -17.74 3.03 -9.10
N MET A 279 -16.64 2.28 -9.14
CA MET A 279 -15.51 2.62 -9.99
C MET A 279 -15.86 2.40 -11.47
N ILE A 280 -15.29 3.21 -12.36
CA ILE A 280 -15.42 3.07 -13.82
C ILE A 280 -14.11 2.61 -14.44
N GLY A 281 -14.19 2.08 -15.66
CA GLY A 281 -13.05 1.55 -16.38
C GLY A 281 -12.29 2.62 -17.17
N GLY A 282 -10.96 2.57 -17.08
CA GLY A 282 -10.02 3.29 -17.94
C GLY A 282 -8.85 2.38 -18.36
N PHE A 283 -7.75 2.99 -18.76
CA PHE A 283 -6.52 2.29 -19.12
C PHE A 283 -5.30 3.17 -18.82
N ASP A 284 -4.15 2.53 -18.61
CA ASP A 284 -2.84 3.21 -18.58
C ASP A 284 -2.15 3.12 -19.95
N TRP A 285 -1.07 3.87 -20.14
CA TRP A 285 -0.33 3.85 -21.42
C TRP A 285 0.44 2.54 -21.69
N ARG A 286 0.39 1.55 -20.80
CA ARG A 286 0.80 0.16 -21.11
C ARG A 286 -0.34 -0.65 -21.74
N LEU A 287 -1.49 -0.01 -21.94
CA LEU A 287 -2.75 -0.61 -22.39
C LEU A 287 -3.20 -1.75 -21.48
N THR A 288 -3.07 -1.52 -20.18
CA THR A 288 -3.71 -2.36 -19.16
C THR A 288 -4.97 -1.67 -18.65
N PHE A 289 -6.02 -2.44 -18.41
CA PHE A 289 -7.25 -1.93 -17.82
C PHE A 289 -7.00 -1.43 -16.39
N GLN A 290 -7.57 -0.28 -16.05
CA GLN A 290 -7.46 0.34 -14.73
C GLN A 290 -8.83 0.82 -14.24
N TRP A 291 -9.04 0.77 -12.92
CA TRP A 291 -10.23 1.34 -12.29
C TRP A 291 -9.98 2.80 -11.89
N HIS A 292 -10.94 3.68 -12.17
CA HIS A 292 -10.88 5.10 -11.79
C HIS A 292 -12.20 5.55 -11.15
N SER A 293 -12.12 6.59 -10.31
CA SER A 293 -13.31 7.23 -9.76
C SER A 293 -14.07 7.99 -10.85
N VAL A 294 -15.40 8.06 -10.74
CA VAL A 294 -16.23 8.84 -11.67
C VAL A 294 -15.81 10.32 -11.68
N PRO A 295 -15.54 10.92 -12.85
CA PRO A 295 -15.15 12.32 -12.93
C PRO A 295 -16.31 13.26 -12.60
N LYS A 296 -16.00 14.48 -12.14
CA LYS A 296 -16.99 15.47 -11.70
C LYS A 296 -18.03 15.79 -12.79
N HIS A 297 -17.60 15.87 -14.06
CA HIS A 297 -18.50 16.20 -15.15
C HIS A 297 -19.57 15.11 -15.39
N GLU A 298 -19.21 13.84 -15.21
CA GLU A 298 -20.14 12.71 -15.36
C GLU A 298 -21.10 12.61 -14.16
N ARG A 299 -20.65 12.96 -12.95
CA ARG A 299 -21.53 13.09 -11.78
C ARG A 299 -22.60 14.16 -11.99
N LEU A 300 -22.23 15.31 -12.56
CA LEU A 300 -23.16 16.42 -12.82
C LEU A 300 -24.15 16.12 -13.96
N ARG A 301 -23.81 15.20 -14.89
CA ARG A 301 -24.69 14.76 -15.96
C ARG A 301 -25.84 13.90 -15.45
N ARG A 302 -25.58 13.07 -14.42
CA ARG A 302 -26.55 12.15 -13.82
C ARG A 302 -27.56 12.91 -12.98
N LYS A 303 -28.84 12.55 -13.10
CA LYS A 303 -29.93 13.14 -12.29
C LYS A 303 -30.13 12.38 -10.99
N SER A 304 -29.89 11.07 -11.03
CA SER A 304 -29.98 10.16 -9.89
C SER A 304 -28.70 9.34 -9.77
N GLU A 305 -28.37 8.89 -8.57
CA GLU A 305 -27.29 7.94 -8.31
C GLU A 305 -27.53 6.58 -8.97
N THR A 306 -28.79 6.26 -9.30
CA THR A 306 -29.15 5.03 -10.02
C THR A 306 -28.94 5.09 -11.52
N ASP A 307 -28.67 6.27 -12.08
CA ASP A 307 -28.51 6.46 -13.52
C ASP A 307 -27.23 5.77 -14.03
N PRO A 308 -27.24 5.21 -15.25
CA PRO A 308 -26.05 4.64 -15.87
C PRO A 308 -24.89 5.64 -15.93
N ILE A 309 -23.68 5.14 -15.73
CA ILE A 309 -22.44 5.91 -15.69
C ILE A 309 -21.64 5.60 -16.95
N ARG A 310 -21.28 6.63 -17.71
CA ARG A 310 -20.43 6.45 -18.90
C ARG A 310 -19.03 6.02 -18.46
N SER A 311 -18.52 4.96 -19.09
CA SER A 311 -17.22 4.38 -18.78
C SER A 311 -16.31 4.43 -20.02
N PRO A 312 -15.10 5.02 -19.94
CA PRO A 312 -14.15 5.01 -21.05
C PRO A 312 -13.83 3.61 -21.58
N THR A 313 -13.66 2.66 -20.67
CA THR A 313 -13.41 1.25 -20.99
C THR A 313 -14.26 0.33 -20.11
N MET A 314 -14.26 -0.96 -20.44
CA MET A 314 -14.83 -2.03 -19.60
C MET A 314 -13.72 -2.95 -19.10
N ALA A 315 -13.93 -3.57 -17.94
CA ALA A 315 -13.02 -4.58 -17.42
C ALA A 315 -12.87 -5.78 -18.40
N GLY A 316 -13.90 -6.03 -19.21
CA GLY A 316 -14.08 -7.29 -19.93
C GLY A 316 -14.80 -8.29 -19.02
N GLY A 317 -15.18 -9.46 -19.54
CA GLY A 317 -15.84 -10.46 -18.71
C GLY A 317 -17.37 -10.39 -18.75
N LEU A 318 -17.90 -9.27 -18.24
CA LEU A 318 -19.31 -9.12 -17.90
C LEU A 318 -19.93 -7.89 -18.59
N PHE A 319 -20.85 -8.12 -19.53
CA PHE A 319 -21.63 -7.05 -20.18
C PHE A 319 -22.82 -7.60 -20.95
N ALA A 320 -23.80 -6.73 -21.20
CA ALA A 320 -24.95 -6.98 -22.06
C ALA A 320 -24.91 -6.07 -23.31
N VAL A 321 -25.27 -6.63 -24.46
CA VAL A 321 -25.32 -5.91 -25.74
C VAL A 321 -26.40 -6.47 -26.65
N SER A 322 -27.09 -5.62 -27.41
CA SER A 322 -28.01 -6.07 -28.48
C SER A 322 -27.27 -6.99 -29.46
N LYS A 323 -27.81 -8.18 -29.74
CA LYS A 323 -27.17 -9.16 -30.65
C LYS A 323 -26.92 -8.53 -32.03
N LYS A 324 -27.92 -7.83 -32.57
CA LYS A 324 -27.82 -7.14 -33.87
C LYS A 324 -26.75 -6.06 -33.87
N TYR A 325 -26.66 -5.31 -32.77
CA TYR A 325 -25.66 -4.26 -32.64
C TYR A 325 -24.24 -4.83 -32.49
N PHE A 326 -24.10 -5.93 -31.76
CA PHE A 326 -22.84 -6.65 -31.62
C PHE A 326 -22.33 -7.19 -32.98
N GLU A 327 -23.22 -7.72 -33.81
CA GLU A 327 -22.91 -8.13 -35.19
C GLU A 327 -22.57 -6.92 -36.08
N TYR A 328 -23.34 -5.84 -35.98
CA TYR A 328 -23.10 -4.59 -36.72
C TYR A 328 -21.72 -3.99 -36.43
N LEU A 329 -21.31 -3.98 -35.15
CA LEU A 329 -19.98 -3.53 -34.75
C LEU A 329 -18.85 -4.46 -35.19
N GLY A 330 -19.14 -5.62 -35.81
CA GLY A 330 -18.15 -6.61 -36.22
C GLY A 330 -17.61 -7.44 -35.05
N THR A 331 -18.50 -7.79 -34.11
CA THR A 331 -18.29 -8.74 -33.00
C THR A 331 -16.98 -8.54 -32.24
N TYR A 332 -16.07 -9.52 -32.19
CA TYR A 332 -14.70 -9.36 -31.69
C TYR A 332 -13.70 -9.48 -32.84
N ASP A 333 -12.48 -8.98 -32.62
CA ASP A 333 -11.35 -9.31 -33.50
C ASP A 333 -10.98 -10.79 -33.34
N THR A 334 -11.28 -11.59 -34.36
CA THR A 334 -11.02 -13.03 -34.40
C THR A 334 -9.52 -13.38 -34.43
N GLY A 335 -8.66 -12.41 -34.75
CA GLY A 335 -7.21 -12.54 -34.67
C GLY A 335 -6.63 -12.42 -33.27
N MET A 336 -7.45 -12.11 -32.26
CA MET A 336 -7.01 -12.13 -30.85
C MET A 336 -7.04 -13.54 -30.29
N ASP A 337 -5.93 -13.96 -29.68
CA ASP A 337 -5.75 -15.31 -29.15
C ASP A 337 -5.82 -15.35 -27.62
N VAL A 338 -6.43 -16.42 -27.10
CA VAL A 338 -6.50 -16.80 -25.67
C VAL A 338 -7.18 -15.78 -24.76
N TRP A 339 -6.51 -14.67 -24.41
CA TRP A 339 -6.97 -13.67 -23.45
C TRP A 339 -6.17 -12.36 -23.57
N GLY A 340 -6.85 -11.22 -23.36
CA GLY A 340 -6.23 -9.92 -23.13
C GLY A 340 -6.31 -9.00 -24.34
N GLY A 341 -6.54 -7.70 -24.07
CA GLY A 341 -6.63 -6.64 -25.09
C GLY A 341 -8.02 -6.50 -25.73
N GLU A 342 -8.86 -7.53 -25.70
CA GLU A 342 -10.18 -7.53 -26.35
C GLU A 342 -11.16 -6.54 -25.71
N ASN A 343 -11.04 -6.35 -24.40
CA ASN A 343 -11.85 -5.43 -23.63
C ASN A 343 -11.57 -3.97 -24.03
N LEU A 344 -10.30 -3.61 -24.20
CA LEU A 344 -9.88 -2.29 -24.67
C LEU A 344 -10.23 -2.07 -26.14
N GLU A 345 -9.97 -3.07 -27.00
CA GLU A 345 -10.32 -3.00 -28.43
C GLU A 345 -11.81 -2.74 -28.65
N LEU A 346 -12.66 -3.50 -27.95
CA LEU A 346 -14.11 -3.33 -28.07
C LEU A 346 -14.55 -2.00 -27.44
N SER A 347 -13.92 -1.55 -26.34
CA SER A 347 -14.21 -0.23 -25.74
C SER A 347 -13.94 0.92 -26.70
N PHE A 348 -12.74 0.94 -27.31
CA PHE A 348 -12.34 1.97 -28.27
C PHE A 348 -13.27 1.97 -29.48
N ARG A 349 -13.53 0.79 -30.03
CA ARG A 349 -14.44 0.59 -31.16
C ARG A 349 -15.85 1.10 -30.87
N VAL A 350 -16.46 0.72 -29.74
CA VAL A 350 -17.83 1.11 -29.39
C VAL A 350 -17.94 2.63 -29.37
N TRP A 351 -17.05 3.31 -28.67
CA TRP A 351 -17.07 4.77 -28.58
C TRP A 351 -16.76 5.45 -29.91
N GLN A 352 -15.69 5.04 -30.60
CA GLN A 352 -15.27 5.67 -31.85
C GLN A 352 -16.31 5.47 -32.96
N CYS A 353 -17.01 4.34 -32.99
CA CYS A 353 -18.01 4.02 -34.01
C CYS A 353 -19.44 4.46 -33.64
N GLY A 354 -19.59 5.30 -32.61
CA GLY A 354 -20.86 6.01 -32.31
C GLY A 354 -21.78 5.35 -31.28
N GLY A 355 -21.34 4.26 -30.65
CA GLY A 355 -22.02 3.65 -29.51
C GLY A 355 -21.69 4.33 -28.19
N MET A 356 -22.18 3.71 -27.11
CA MET A 356 -21.88 4.12 -25.75
C MET A 356 -21.53 2.90 -24.88
N LEU A 357 -20.63 3.10 -23.92
CA LEU A 357 -20.29 2.10 -22.93
C LEU A 357 -20.65 2.63 -21.54
N GLU A 358 -21.48 1.91 -20.82
CA GLU A 358 -22.04 2.35 -19.54
C GLU A 358 -21.95 1.26 -18.48
N ILE A 359 -21.73 1.65 -17.23
CA ILE A 359 -21.87 0.80 -16.04
C ILE A 359 -23.20 1.16 -15.37
N HIS A 360 -24.03 0.16 -15.07
CA HIS A 360 -25.32 0.39 -14.45
C HIS A 360 -25.27 0.13 -12.92
N PRO A 361 -25.40 1.16 -12.05
CA PRO A 361 -25.25 1.00 -10.59
C PRO A 361 -26.26 0.06 -9.93
N CYS A 362 -27.44 -0.14 -10.52
CA CYS A 362 -28.42 -1.11 -10.00
C CYS A 362 -28.16 -2.58 -10.38
N SER A 363 -27.23 -2.84 -11.28
CA SER A 363 -26.86 -4.18 -11.72
C SER A 363 -25.55 -4.58 -11.06
N HIS A 364 -25.56 -5.61 -10.23
CA HIS A 364 -24.39 -6.07 -9.47
C HIS A 364 -24.14 -7.55 -9.75
N VAL A 365 -22.91 -7.88 -10.12
CA VAL A 365 -22.45 -9.24 -10.32
C VAL A 365 -21.07 -9.38 -9.69
N GLY A 366 -20.95 -10.31 -8.76
CA GLY A 366 -19.70 -10.61 -8.09
C GLY A 366 -18.85 -11.49 -8.99
N HIS A 367 -17.54 -11.23 -9.00
CA HIS A 367 -16.57 -11.97 -9.79
C HIS A 367 -15.41 -12.40 -8.88
N VAL A 368 -15.01 -13.66 -8.97
CA VAL A 368 -13.85 -14.15 -8.20
C VAL A 368 -12.56 -13.69 -8.88
N PHE A 369 -11.89 -12.69 -8.32
CA PHE A 369 -10.58 -12.24 -8.81
C PHE A 369 -9.48 -13.18 -8.30
N PRO A 370 -8.85 -14.01 -9.16
CA PRO A 370 -7.92 -15.04 -8.71
C PRO A 370 -6.61 -14.42 -8.18
N LYS A 371 -5.91 -15.16 -7.30
CA LYS A 371 -4.61 -14.75 -6.71
C LYS A 371 -3.56 -14.39 -7.76
N ARG A 372 -3.57 -15.11 -8.88
CA ARG A 372 -2.70 -14.95 -10.06
C ARG A 372 -3.44 -15.45 -11.29
N ALA A 373 -2.93 -15.18 -12.49
CA ALA A 373 -3.48 -15.76 -13.70
C ALA A 373 -3.50 -17.31 -13.61
N PRO A 374 -4.67 -17.97 -13.73
CA PRO A 374 -4.79 -19.43 -13.54
C PRO A 374 -4.27 -20.23 -14.75
N TYR A 375 -3.97 -19.56 -15.86
CA TYR A 375 -3.38 -20.14 -17.07
C TYR A 375 -2.38 -19.14 -17.68
N ALA A 376 -1.48 -19.65 -18.51
CA ALA A 376 -0.52 -18.81 -19.23
C ALA A 376 -1.24 -17.83 -20.17
N ARG A 377 -0.81 -16.56 -20.15
CA ARG A 377 -1.36 -15.47 -20.99
C ARG A 377 -0.28 -14.89 -21.93
N PRO A 378 0.33 -15.71 -22.81
CA PRO A 378 1.46 -15.25 -23.63
C PRO A 378 1.06 -14.22 -24.70
N ASN A 379 -0.17 -14.27 -25.20
CA ASN A 379 -0.64 -13.43 -26.32
C ASN A 379 -1.14 -12.03 -25.92
N PHE A 380 -1.09 -11.68 -24.63
CA PHE A 380 -1.59 -10.37 -24.17
C PHE A 380 -0.98 -9.21 -24.97
N LEU A 381 0.34 -9.24 -25.19
CA LEU A 381 1.06 -8.16 -25.86
C LEU A 381 0.71 -8.08 -27.36
N GLN A 382 0.60 -9.24 -28.01
CA GLN A 382 0.21 -9.35 -29.41
C GLN A 382 -1.20 -8.80 -29.65
N ASN A 383 -2.19 -9.21 -28.85
CA ASN A 383 -3.57 -8.74 -28.95
C ASN A 383 -3.66 -7.23 -28.70
N THR A 384 -2.93 -6.75 -27.69
CA THR A 384 -2.88 -5.33 -27.35
C THR A 384 -2.27 -4.50 -28.49
N ALA A 385 -1.23 -5.01 -29.15
CA ALA A 385 -0.69 -4.37 -30.35
C ALA A 385 -1.70 -4.33 -31.51
N ARG A 386 -2.51 -5.39 -31.72
CA ARG A 386 -3.61 -5.35 -32.71
C ARG A 386 -4.61 -4.24 -32.39
N ALA A 387 -5.01 -4.10 -31.12
CA ALA A 387 -5.93 -3.04 -30.69
C ALA A 387 -5.34 -1.64 -30.94
N ALA A 388 -4.07 -1.44 -30.58
CA ALA A 388 -3.36 -0.18 -30.77
C ALA A 388 -3.25 0.20 -32.26
N GLU A 389 -2.86 -0.75 -33.12
CA GLU A 389 -2.69 -0.52 -34.55
C GLU A 389 -3.98 -0.19 -35.30
N VAL A 390 -5.13 -0.65 -34.80
CA VAL A 390 -6.42 -0.39 -35.44
C VAL A 390 -7.06 0.89 -34.92
N TRP A 391 -6.97 1.19 -33.62
CA TRP A 391 -7.83 2.18 -32.97
C TRP A 391 -7.13 3.43 -32.46
N MET A 392 -5.82 3.38 -32.16
CA MET A 392 -5.13 4.45 -31.43
C MET A 392 -4.45 5.53 -32.28
N ASP A 393 -4.48 5.41 -33.60
CA ASP A 393 -3.87 6.38 -34.52
C ASP A 393 -2.40 6.69 -34.15
N GLU A 394 -2.01 7.96 -34.06
CA GLU A 394 -0.67 8.39 -33.63
C GLU A 394 -0.34 8.08 -32.15
N TYR A 395 -1.36 7.90 -31.29
CA TYR A 395 -1.18 7.72 -29.85
C TYR A 395 -0.65 6.33 -29.47
N LYS A 396 -0.64 5.37 -30.40
CA LYS A 396 -0.01 4.06 -30.20
C LYS A 396 1.48 4.17 -29.91
N GLU A 397 2.13 5.25 -30.34
CA GLU A 397 3.55 5.47 -30.06
C GLU A 397 3.82 5.61 -28.55
N HIS A 398 2.92 6.24 -27.79
CA HIS A 398 3.04 6.32 -26.33
C HIS A 398 3.05 4.95 -25.66
N PHE A 399 2.26 4.02 -26.19
CA PHE A 399 2.23 2.62 -25.76
C PHE A 399 3.54 1.90 -26.11
N TYR A 400 3.98 2.01 -27.36
CA TYR A 400 5.22 1.39 -27.80
C TYR A 400 6.48 1.95 -27.13
N ASN A 401 6.46 3.21 -26.71
CA ASN A 401 7.56 3.83 -25.97
C ASN A 401 7.70 3.23 -24.57
N ARG A 402 6.57 3.01 -23.87
CA ARG A 402 6.54 2.43 -22.51
C ARG A 402 6.73 0.91 -22.51
N ASN A 403 6.38 0.24 -23.61
CA ASN A 403 6.59 -1.18 -23.82
C ASN A 403 7.26 -1.49 -25.17
N PRO A 404 8.59 -1.26 -25.29
CA PRO A 404 9.34 -1.47 -26.53
C PRO A 404 9.25 -2.87 -27.11
N SER A 405 9.06 -3.89 -26.26
CA SER A 405 8.85 -5.28 -26.69
C SER A 405 7.65 -5.43 -27.62
N ALA A 406 6.60 -4.61 -27.42
CA ALA A 406 5.40 -4.63 -28.25
C ALA A 406 5.67 -4.26 -29.72
N ARG A 407 6.72 -3.49 -30.03
CA ARG A 407 7.09 -3.16 -31.41
C ARG A 407 7.60 -4.37 -32.19
N LYS A 408 8.15 -5.37 -31.49
CA LYS A 408 8.71 -6.59 -32.09
C LYS A 408 7.68 -7.71 -32.20
N GLU A 409 6.52 -7.55 -31.59
CA GLU A 409 5.45 -8.55 -31.60
C GLU A 409 4.85 -8.68 -33.00
N ASN A 410 4.68 -9.92 -33.45
CA ASN A 410 3.99 -10.20 -34.71
C ASN A 410 2.47 -10.21 -34.48
N TYR A 411 1.84 -9.06 -34.58
CA TYR A 411 0.39 -8.91 -34.37
C TYR A 411 -0.48 -9.45 -35.52
N GLY A 412 0.10 -9.98 -36.60
CA GLY A 412 -0.64 -10.59 -37.72
C GLY A 412 -1.40 -9.60 -38.61
N ASP A 413 -2.30 -10.10 -39.46
CA ASP A 413 -3.08 -9.27 -40.37
C ASP A 413 -4.27 -8.60 -39.65
N ILE A 414 -4.41 -7.29 -39.86
CA ILE A 414 -5.46 -6.42 -39.29
C ILE A 414 -6.28 -5.71 -40.38
N SER A 415 -6.12 -6.09 -41.64
CA SER A 415 -6.76 -5.45 -42.80
C SER A 415 -8.28 -5.43 -42.67
N GLU A 416 -8.90 -6.54 -42.27
CA GLU A 416 -10.36 -6.61 -42.06
C GLU A 416 -10.85 -5.64 -40.98
N ARG A 417 -10.05 -5.44 -39.93
CA ARG A 417 -10.39 -4.54 -38.82
C ARG A 417 -10.29 -3.07 -39.24
N LYS A 418 -9.31 -2.72 -40.09
CA LYS A 418 -9.20 -1.38 -40.69
C LYS A 418 -10.35 -1.09 -41.65
N ILE A 419 -10.70 -2.04 -42.52
CA ILE A 419 -11.86 -1.94 -43.42
C ILE A 419 -13.17 -1.77 -42.63
N LEU A 420 -13.31 -2.49 -41.50
CA LEU A 420 -14.45 -2.34 -40.61
C LEU A 420 -14.53 -0.92 -40.02
N ARG A 421 -13.41 -0.39 -39.52
CA ARG A 421 -13.32 0.97 -38.97
C ARG A 421 -13.72 2.03 -40.01
N GLU A 422 -13.29 1.87 -41.26
CA GLU A 422 -13.65 2.75 -42.37
C GLU A 422 -15.14 2.62 -42.75
N ARG A 423 -15.65 1.39 -42.84
CA ARG A 423 -17.05 1.11 -43.18
C ARG A 423 -18.02 1.74 -42.19
N LEU A 424 -17.71 1.65 -40.90
CA LEU A 424 -18.50 2.22 -39.81
C LEU A 424 -18.27 3.74 -39.63
N LYS A 425 -17.35 4.35 -40.40
CA LYS A 425 -16.99 5.77 -40.33
C LYS A 425 -16.64 6.22 -38.91
N CYS A 426 -15.84 5.40 -38.22
CA CYS A 426 -15.49 5.65 -36.83
C CYS A 426 -14.58 6.88 -36.69
N LYS A 427 -14.69 7.55 -35.56
CA LYS A 427 -13.92 8.75 -35.21
C LYS A 427 -12.48 8.42 -34.84
N SER A 428 -11.62 9.44 -34.80
CA SER A 428 -10.21 9.29 -34.42
C SER A 428 -10.03 9.05 -32.92
N PHE A 429 -8.86 8.56 -32.53
CA PHE A 429 -8.50 8.39 -31.13
C PHE A 429 -8.35 9.74 -30.40
N ASN A 430 -7.89 10.77 -31.09
CA ASN A 430 -7.91 12.15 -30.59
C ASN A 430 -9.33 12.59 -30.19
N TRP A 431 -10.35 12.23 -30.99
CA TRP A 431 -11.75 12.47 -30.62
C TRP A 431 -12.13 11.69 -29.36
N TYR A 432 -11.73 10.41 -29.26
CA TYR A 432 -11.99 9.58 -28.08
C TYR A 432 -11.41 10.20 -26.80
N LEU A 433 -10.12 10.57 -26.81
CA LEU A 433 -9.47 11.21 -25.66
C LEU A 433 -10.16 12.52 -25.26
N LYS A 434 -10.51 13.39 -26.23
CA LYS A 434 -11.13 14.69 -25.91
C LYS A 434 -12.57 14.60 -25.42
N ASN A 435 -13.34 13.61 -25.86
CA ASN A 435 -14.79 13.56 -25.64
C ASN A 435 -15.20 12.50 -24.62
N ILE A 436 -14.41 11.43 -24.49
CA ILE A 436 -14.74 10.27 -23.66
C ILE A 436 -13.82 10.18 -22.45
N PHE A 437 -12.52 10.39 -22.63
CA PHE A 437 -11.54 10.22 -21.55
C PHE A 437 -10.61 11.42 -21.40
N SER A 438 -11.19 12.60 -21.15
CA SER A 438 -10.49 13.88 -21.09
C SER A 438 -9.54 14.03 -19.89
N GLU A 439 -9.77 13.23 -18.85
CA GLU A 439 -8.99 13.21 -17.61
C GLU A 439 -7.68 12.43 -17.75
N LEU A 440 -7.57 11.55 -18.76
CA LEU A 440 -6.35 10.80 -19.00
C LEU A 440 -5.26 11.78 -19.46
N HIS A 441 -4.18 11.87 -18.69
CA HIS A 441 -3.02 12.62 -19.11
C HIS A 441 -2.43 11.99 -20.37
N VAL A 442 -2.19 12.83 -21.39
CA VAL A 442 -1.53 12.41 -22.64
C VAL A 442 -0.07 12.86 -22.58
N PRO A 443 0.89 11.92 -22.59
CA PRO A 443 2.32 12.22 -22.61
C PRO A 443 2.73 13.06 -23.82
N GLU A 444 3.79 13.84 -23.69
CA GLU A 444 4.35 14.59 -24.80
C GLU A 444 5.27 13.70 -25.66
N ASP A 445 6.03 12.82 -25.00
CA ASP A 445 7.02 11.91 -25.58
C ASP A 445 7.88 12.58 -26.68
N ARG A 446 8.39 13.79 -26.39
CA ARG A 446 9.21 14.56 -27.34
C ARG A 446 10.45 13.76 -27.75
N ALA A 447 10.81 13.83 -29.03
CA ALA A 447 11.95 13.10 -29.57
C ALA A 447 13.25 13.43 -28.80
N GLY A 448 13.95 12.39 -28.32
CA GLY A 448 15.18 12.52 -27.54
C GLY A 448 14.99 12.86 -26.05
N TRP A 449 13.75 13.04 -25.59
CA TRP A 449 13.42 13.42 -24.20
C TRP A 449 12.59 12.36 -23.47
N HIS A 450 12.60 11.11 -23.92
CA HIS A 450 11.95 9.99 -23.25
C HIS A 450 12.75 8.70 -23.45
N GLY A 451 12.57 7.73 -22.56
CA GLY A 451 13.23 6.44 -22.57
C GLY A 451 14.03 6.17 -21.29
N ALA A 452 15.03 5.30 -21.38
CA ALA A 452 15.92 5.00 -20.26
C ALA A 452 17.00 6.08 -20.09
N ILE A 453 17.21 6.54 -18.87
CA ILE A 453 18.24 7.54 -18.54
C ILE A 453 19.48 6.80 -18.05
N ARG A 454 20.52 6.76 -18.89
CA ARG A 454 21.79 6.07 -18.62
C ARG A 454 22.78 6.98 -17.90
N SER A 455 23.47 6.44 -16.89
CA SER A 455 24.55 7.16 -16.20
C SER A 455 25.81 7.28 -17.07
N ALA A 456 26.40 8.47 -17.15
CA ALA A 456 27.69 8.67 -17.82
C ALA A 456 28.88 8.15 -17.00
N GLY A 457 28.75 8.09 -15.67
CA GLY A 457 29.80 7.60 -14.77
C GLY A 457 29.81 6.07 -14.62
N ILE A 458 28.63 5.44 -14.61
CA ILE A 458 28.48 3.98 -14.54
C ILE A 458 27.72 3.52 -15.77
N ALA A 459 28.47 3.22 -16.82
CA ALA A 459 27.92 3.01 -18.16
C ALA A 459 27.00 1.76 -18.27
N SER A 460 27.03 0.81 -17.33
CA SER A 460 26.10 -0.31 -17.31
C SER A 460 24.72 0.04 -16.76
N GLU A 461 24.59 1.15 -16.03
CA GLU A 461 23.44 1.44 -15.19
C GLU A 461 22.54 2.55 -15.76
N CYS A 462 21.24 2.33 -15.62
CA CYS A 462 20.17 3.25 -15.94
C CYS A 462 19.40 3.62 -14.67
N LEU A 463 18.76 4.79 -14.65
CA LEU A 463 17.78 5.12 -13.63
C LEU A 463 16.66 4.07 -13.65
N ASP A 464 16.27 3.63 -12.46
CA ASP A 464 15.29 2.57 -12.26
C ASP A 464 14.41 2.91 -11.05
N TYR A 465 13.09 2.83 -11.24
CA TYR A 465 12.10 3.01 -10.18
C TYR A 465 11.20 1.79 -10.06
N VAL A 466 11.38 1.04 -8.98
CA VAL A 466 10.57 -0.14 -8.66
C VAL A 466 9.38 0.29 -7.80
N LEU A 467 8.18 0.25 -8.39
CA LEU A 467 6.92 0.53 -7.71
C LEU A 467 6.67 -0.49 -6.56
N PRO A 468 6.54 -0.02 -5.31
CA PRO A 468 6.03 -0.85 -4.21
C PRO A 468 4.54 -1.18 -4.41
N GLU A 469 4.13 -2.42 -4.11
CA GLU A 469 2.77 -2.93 -4.37
C GLU A 469 1.62 -2.12 -3.75
N HIS A 470 1.86 -1.41 -2.64
CA HIS A 470 0.82 -0.68 -1.89
C HIS A 470 1.03 0.83 -1.83
N ASN A 471 2.16 1.35 -2.31
CA ASN A 471 2.46 2.77 -2.25
C ASN A 471 3.30 3.19 -3.46
N PRO A 472 2.70 3.79 -4.50
CA PRO A 472 3.40 4.12 -5.73
C PRO A 472 4.49 5.17 -5.54
N THR A 473 4.48 5.94 -4.44
CA THR A 473 5.51 6.94 -4.08
C THR A 473 6.42 6.47 -2.94
N GLY A 474 6.35 5.20 -2.55
CA GLY A 474 7.04 4.68 -1.35
C GLY A 474 8.48 4.22 -1.58
N ALA A 475 9.01 4.30 -2.80
CA ALA A 475 10.38 3.91 -3.13
C ALA A 475 11.24 5.13 -3.45
N HIS A 476 12.56 4.96 -3.37
CA HIS A 476 13.51 5.93 -3.89
C HIS A 476 13.98 5.51 -5.29
N LEU A 477 14.30 6.50 -6.12
CA LEU A 477 14.92 6.28 -7.41
C LEU A 477 16.31 5.64 -7.23
N SER A 478 16.58 4.55 -7.97
CA SER A 478 17.83 3.79 -7.90
C SER A 478 18.51 3.72 -9.26
N LEU A 479 19.67 3.07 -9.30
CA LEU A 479 20.32 2.59 -10.51
C LEU A 479 20.14 1.07 -10.63
N PHE A 480 19.94 0.60 -11.86
CA PHE A 480 19.92 -0.83 -12.21
C PHE A 480 20.46 -1.04 -13.63
N GLY A 481 20.88 -2.26 -13.95
CA GLY A 481 21.42 -2.61 -15.26
C GLY A 481 20.45 -2.23 -16.39
N CYS A 482 20.94 -1.47 -17.37
CA CYS A 482 20.13 -1.00 -18.50
C CYS A 482 19.60 -2.20 -19.33
N HIS A 483 18.29 -2.43 -19.32
CA HIS A 483 17.69 -3.56 -20.06
C HIS A 483 16.91 -3.15 -21.31
N GLY A 484 16.55 -1.87 -21.46
CA GLY A 484 15.90 -1.34 -22.67
C GLY A 484 14.50 -1.89 -22.94
N GLN A 485 13.80 -2.35 -21.89
CA GLN A 485 12.45 -2.94 -21.98
C GLN A 485 11.36 -1.96 -21.53
N GLY A 486 11.68 -0.69 -21.28
CA GLY A 486 10.75 0.29 -20.72
C GLY A 486 10.41 -0.03 -19.27
N GLY A 487 9.12 0.03 -18.91
CA GLY A 487 8.65 -0.33 -17.56
C GLY A 487 9.26 0.55 -16.47
N ASN A 488 9.98 -0.07 -15.53
CA ASN A 488 10.61 0.60 -14.37
C ASN A 488 11.75 1.57 -14.78
N GLN A 489 12.29 1.42 -16.00
CA GLN A 489 13.37 2.27 -16.53
C GLN A 489 12.87 3.32 -17.53
N PHE A 490 11.56 3.45 -17.74
CA PHE A 490 11.04 4.46 -18.66
C PHE A 490 10.77 5.77 -17.93
N PHE A 491 11.41 6.84 -18.41
CA PHE A 491 11.21 8.20 -17.94
C PHE A 491 10.93 9.14 -19.11
N GLU A 492 10.21 10.22 -18.82
CA GLU A 492 9.93 11.30 -19.77
C GLU A 492 10.38 12.64 -19.17
N TYR A 493 11.02 13.49 -19.97
CA TYR A 493 11.33 14.86 -19.59
C TYR A 493 10.35 15.82 -20.28
N THR A 494 9.50 16.48 -19.50
CA THR A 494 8.38 17.28 -20.01
C THR A 494 8.79 18.72 -20.36
N SER A 495 7.94 19.43 -21.11
CA SER A 495 8.15 20.86 -21.39
C SER A 495 8.16 21.72 -20.12
N ASN A 496 7.53 21.23 -19.06
CA ASN A 496 7.49 21.86 -17.73
C ASN A 496 8.72 21.56 -16.86
N LYS A 497 9.75 20.91 -17.42
CA LYS A 497 10.99 20.52 -16.74
C LYS A 497 10.81 19.46 -15.64
N GLU A 498 9.81 18.60 -15.78
CA GLU A 498 9.59 17.48 -14.88
C GLU A 498 10.28 16.23 -15.45
N ILE A 499 10.89 15.41 -14.60
CA ILE A 499 11.24 14.03 -14.94
C ILE A 499 10.08 13.16 -14.46
N ARG A 500 9.32 12.61 -15.40
CA ARG A 500 8.16 11.77 -15.11
C ARG A 500 8.50 10.32 -15.20
N PHE A 501 8.08 9.56 -14.20
CA PHE A 501 7.94 8.12 -14.27
C PHE A 501 6.47 7.82 -14.51
N ASN A 502 6.09 7.72 -15.79
CA ASN A 502 4.69 7.59 -16.21
C ASN A 502 4.40 6.34 -17.04
N SER A 503 5.09 5.24 -16.70
CA SER A 503 4.76 3.91 -17.21
C SER A 503 3.43 3.40 -16.69
N VAL A 504 3.08 3.70 -15.43
CA VAL A 504 1.88 3.15 -14.76
C VAL A 504 0.95 4.25 -14.30
N THR A 505 1.47 5.25 -13.60
CA THR A 505 0.75 6.43 -13.12
C THR A 505 1.64 7.64 -13.31
N GLU A 506 1.07 8.83 -13.43
CA GLU A 506 1.83 10.08 -13.61
C GLU A 506 2.58 10.46 -12.32
N LEU A 507 3.77 9.90 -12.13
CA LEU A 507 4.66 10.25 -11.02
C LEU A 507 5.75 11.21 -11.49
N CYS A 508 6.07 12.20 -10.66
CA CYS A 508 7.18 13.13 -10.91
C CYS A 508 8.33 12.83 -9.95
N ALA A 509 9.55 12.84 -10.46
CA ALA A 509 10.74 12.79 -9.62
C ALA A 509 10.86 14.10 -8.84
N GLU A 510 10.90 13.99 -7.51
CA GLU A 510 11.18 15.11 -6.63
C GLU A 510 12.49 14.88 -5.88
N VAL A 511 13.17 15.97 -5.57
CA VAL A 511 14.19 15.99 -4.53
C VAL A 511 13.50 16.62 -3.33
N PRO A 512 13.21 15.85 -2.27
CA PRO A 512 12.65 16.43 -1.05
C PRO A 512 13.53 17.61 -0.61
N GLU A 513 12.93 18.77 -0.33
CA GLU A 513 13.68 19.83 0.34
C GLU A 513 14.22 19.24 1.64
N ASN A 514 15.55 19.31 1.86
CA ASN A 514 16.16 18.98 3.14
C ASN A 514 15.57 19.93 4.21
N GLU A 515 14.44 19.53 4.81
CA GLU A 515 13.86 20.26 5.91
C GLU A 515 14.72 19.98 7.13
N ASP A 516 15.41 21.02 7.61
CA ASP A 516 16.21 20.94 8.82
C ASP A 516 15.27 20.78 10.03
N PHE A 517 15.16 19.56 10.53
CA PHE A 517 14.47 19.25 11.76
C PHE A 517 15.46 19.09 12.92
N ILE A 518 15.10 19.65 14.07
CA ILE A 518 15.72 19.30 15.34
C ILE A 518 14.68 18.55 16.17
N ALA A 519 15.08 17.44 16.78
CA ALA A 519 14.28 16.78 17.80
C ALA A 519 14.97 16.91 19.15
N THR A 520 14.20 17.28 20.17
CA THR A 520 14.71 17.42 21.54
C THR A 520 13.84 16.66 22.51
N SER A 521 14.50 15.89 23.38
CA SER A 521 13.89 15.21 24.52
C SER A 521 14.01 16.07 25.77
N SER A 522 12.97 16.06 26.60
CA SER A 522 12.93 16.84 27.85
C SER A 522 12.54 15.98 29.04
N LEU A 523 12.94 16.42 30.23
CA LEU A 523 12.55 15.82 31.50
C LEU A 523 11.06 16.02 31.81
N ASP A 524 10.38 16.93 31.12
CA ASP A 524 8.95 17.21 31.24
C ASP A 524 8.02 16.15 30.60
N ARG A 525 8.61 15.04 30.12
CA ARG A 525 7.96 13.89 29.45
C ARG A 525 7.58 14.13 28.00
N PHE A 526 7.79 15.33 27.48
CA PHE A 526 7.45 15.69 26.11
C PHE A 526 8.67 15.58 25.20
N LEU A 527 8.36 15.35 23.93
CA LEU A 527 9.31 15.43 22.84
C LEU A 527 8.93 16.65 21.99
N MET A 528 9.91 17.47 21.63
CA MET A 528 9.69 18.63 20.75
C MET A 528 10.39 18.40 19.42
N VAL A 529 9.69 18.67 18.32
CA VAL A 529 10.25 18.66 16.97
C VAL A 529 10.18 20.08 16.40
N TRP A 530 11.34 20.65 16.10
CA TRP A 530 11.51 22.01 15.63
C TRP A 530 11.76 21.99 14.13
N LYS A 531 10.90 22.67 13.37
CA LYS A 531 11.09 22.86 11.92
C LYS A 531 11.78 24.20 11.69
N LEU A 532 13.02 24.16 11.21
CA LEU A 532 13.85 25.34 10.99
C LEU A 532 13.55 25.97 9.62
N LYS A 533 12.45 26.74 9.53
CA LYS A 533 12.16 27.67 8.41
C LYS A 533 12.10 29.10 8.97
N THR A 534 11.99 30.12 8.10
CA THR A 534 11.83 31.55 8.47
C THR A 534 10.69 31.82 9.45
N GLN A 535 9.70 30.92 9.54
CA GLN A 535 8.77 30.81 10.67
C GLN A 535 9.07 29.50 11.41
N CYS A 536 9.95 29.55 12.41
CA CYS A 536 10.25 28.38 13.25
C CYS A 536 8.97 27.90 13.93
N ARG A 537 8.50 26.69 13.56
CA ARG A 537 7.37 26.03 14.22
C ARG A 537 7.90 24.85 15.03
N ALA A 538 7.41 24.74 16.25
CA ALA A 538 7.74 23.63 17.14
C ALA A 538 6.47 22.79 17.36
N TYR A 539 6.58 21.48 17.16
CA TYR A 539 5.51 20.53 17.43
C TYR A 539 5.81 19.83 18.74
N LYS A 540 4.80 19.77 19.61
CA LYS A 540 4.87 19.08 20.90
C LYS A 540 4.25 17.69 20.77
N PHE A 541 5.06 16.66 20.95
CA PHE A 541 4.61 15.27 20.92
C PHE A 541 4.34 14.79 22.35
N VAL A 542 3.13 14.27 22.56
CA VAL A 542 2.62 13.86 23.87
C VAL A 542 2.38 12.35 23.86
N GLY A 543 2.96 11.63 24.81
CA GLY A 543 2.66 10.21 24.97
C GLY A 543 3.46 9.47 26.05
N HIS A 544 4.71 9.86 26.31
CA HIS A 544 5.47 9.27 27.41
C HIS A 544 4.91 9.66 28.79
N ALA A 545 4.96 8.74 29.74
CA ALA A 545 4.45 8.95 31.10
C ALA A 545 5.48 9.57 32.04
N GLU A 546 6.78 9.41 31.71
CA GLU A 546 7.92 9.92 32.47
C GLU A 546 8.98 10.55 31.53
N ALA A 547 10.05 11.10 32.11
CA ALA A 547 11.08 11.86 31.41
C ALA A 547 11.64 11.13 30.19
N VAL A 548 11.79 11.86 29.07
CA VAL A 548 12.39 11.34 27.84
C VAL A 548 13.90 11.52 27.94
N THR A 549 14.64 10.41 27.87
CA THR A 549 16.09 10.35 28.14
C THR A 549 16.94 10.44 26.89
N SER A 550 16.39 10.04 25.74
CA SER A 550 17.10 10.02 24.46
C SER A 550 16.11 10.08 23.31
N VAL A 551 16.52 10.74 22.23
CA VAL A 551 15.78 10.84 20.97
C VAL A 551 16.75 10.70 19.79
N GLN A 552 16.33 10.03 18.72
CA GLN A 552 17.11 9.93 17.49
C GLN A 552 16.20 9.77 16.28
N PHE A 553 16.49 10.51 15.20
CA PHE A 553 15.84 10.31 13.91
C PHE A 553 16.33 9.04 13.22
N SER A 554 15.47 8.42 12.43
CA SER A 554 15.88 7.37 11.50
C SER A 554 16.82 7.91 10.40
N PRO A 555 17.62 7.04 9.77
CA PRO A 555 18.52 7.43 8.68
C PRO A 555 17.81 8.05 7.47
N ASP A 556 16.55 7.71 7.21
CA ASP A 556 15.68 8.29 6.17
C ASP A 556 14.91 9.54 6.64
N GLY A 557 14.89 9.83 7.95
CA GLY A 557 14.15 10.95 8.53
C GLY A 557 12.63 10.74 8.66
N GLN A 558 12.11 9.57 8.26
CA GLN A 558 10.67 9.27 8.28
C GLN A 558 10.13 8.91 9.66
N LEU A 559 11.00 8.46 10.56
CA LEU A 559 10.66 8.05 11.91
C LEU A 559 11.57 8.74 12.93
N LEU A 560 11.03 8.88 14.13
CA LEU A 560 11.74 9.41 15.28
C LEU A 560 11.58 8.44 16.44
N ALA A 561 12.68 7.96 17.02
CA ALA A 561 12.66 7.07 18.18
C ALA A 561 12.90 7.87 19.45
N SER A 562 12.17 7.55 20.52
CA SER A 562 12.41 8.09 21.87
C SER A 562 12.47 7.00 22.92
N ALA A 563 13.35 7.18 23.90
CA ALA A 563 13.44 6.38 25.11
C ALA A 563 13.00 7.18 26.34
N SER A 564 12.37 6.52 27.31
CA SER A 564 11.87 7.17 28.51
C SER A 564 12.12 6.36 29.79
N GLN A 565 12.07 7.07 30.92
CA GLN A 565 12.04 6.49 32.25
C GLN A 565 10.79 5.62 32.49
N ASP A 566 9.73 5.81 31.69
CA ASP A 566 8.50 5.00 31.72
C ASP A 566 8.67 3.55 31.22
N ARG A 567 9.92 3.14 30.96
CA ARG A 567 10.34 1.79 30.55
C ARG A 567 9.95 1.44 29.12
N THR A 568 9.47 2.41 28.35
CA THR A 568 9.07 2.22 26.95
C THR A 568 10.01 2.91 25.98
N VAL A 569 10.01 2.38 24.76
CA VAL A 569 10.55 3.06 23.58
C VAL A 569 9.37 3.39 22.68
N ARG A 570 9.32 4.59 22.11
CA ARG A 570 8.28 4.99 21.17
C ARG A 570 8.88 5.33 19.81
N LEU A 571 8.15 4.99 18.76
CA LEU A 571 8.42 5.42 17.39
C LEU A 571 7.36 6.43 16.99
N TRP A 572 7.78 7.60 16.55
CA TRP A 572 6.93 8.72 16.16
C TRP A 572 7.04 8.95 14.67
N ILE A 573 5.93 9.35 14.07
CA ILE A 573 5.91 9.95 12.74
C ILE A 573 6.11 11.46 12.94
N PRO A 574 7.12 12.10 12.31
CA PRO A 574 7.45 13.51 12.50
C PRO A 574 6.47 14.43 11.75
N CYS A 575 5.17 14.27 12.00
CA CYS A 575 4.07 15.08 11.46
C CYS A 575 3.45 15.96 12.56
N ILE A 576 2.58 16.90 12.17
CA ILE A 576 1.93 17.86 13.08
C ILE A 576 1.20 17.15 14.23
N HIS A 577 0.62 15.99 13.96
CA HIS A 577 -0.19 15.22 14.93
C HIS A 577 0.65 14.37 15.88
N GLY A 578 1.92 14.08 15.56
CA GLY A 578 2.82 13.31 16.41
C GLY A 578 2.31 11.91 16.74
N GLU A 579 1.82 11.17 15.74
CA GLU A 579 1.37 9.79 15.94
C GLU A 579 2.53 8.89 16.39
N SER A 580 2.25 8.00 17.35
CA SER A 580 3.29 7.16 17.96
C SER A 580 2.86 5.72 18.15
N SER A 581 3.78 4.78 17.94
CA SER A 581 3.66 3.40 18.39
C SER A 581 4.58 3.12 19.58
N VAL A 582 4.16 2.19 20.44
CA VAL A 582 4.85 1.89 21.71
C VAL A 582 5.49 0.51 21.66
N LEU A 583 6.80 0.46 21.89
CA LEU A 583 7.58 -0.76 22.06
C LEU A 583 7.76 -1.03 23.55
N LYS A 584 7.13 -2.10 24.04
CA LYS A 584 7.19 -2.55 25.43
C LYS A 584 8.07 -3.79 25.54
N GLY A 585 8.94 -3.82 26.56
CA GLY A 585 9.72 -5.01 26.89
C GLY A 585 10.93 -4.80 27.80
N HIS A 586 11.34 -3.56 28.06
CA HIS A 586 12.27 -3.25 29.15
C HIS A 586 11.56 -3.27 30.51
N THR A 587 12.27 -3.69 31.56
CA THR A 587 11.70 -3.79 32.92
C THR A 587 12.08 -2.60 33.81
N ALA A 588 12.98 -1.73 33.35
CA ALA A 588 13.39 -0.49 34.01
C ALA A 588 13.59 0.65 32.99
N SER A 589 13.97 1.83 33.48
CA SER A 589 14.16 3.05 32.67
C SER A 589 15.09 2.81 31.48
N VAL A 590 14.62 3.21 30.30
CA VAL A 590 15.41 3.20 29.06
C VAL A 590 16.22 4.50 29.00
N ARG A 591 17.52 4.40 28.69
CA ARG A 591 18.47 5.53 28.74
C ARG A 591 18.91 6.02 27.38
N SER A 592 18.95 5.14 26.38
CA SER A 592 19.42 5.49 25.03
C SER A 592 18.67 4.66 23.99
N VAL A 593 18.47 5.27 22.83
CA VAL A 593 17.98 4.61 21.60
C VAL A 593 18.89 4.94 20.44
N SER A 594 19.04 4.02 19.49
CA SER A 594 19.75 4.28 18.24
C SER A 594 19.27 3.39 17.11
N PHE A 595 19.10 3.97 15.93
CA PHE A 595 18.81 3.22 14.71
C PHE A 595 20.07 2.57 14.15
N SER A 596 19.88 1.46 13.44
CA SER A 596 20.85 0.94 12.47
C SER A 596 20.91 1.85 11.25
N HIS A 597 22.00 1.81 10.49
CA HIS A 597 22.21 2.67 9.32
C HIS A 597 21.18 2.44 8.19
N ASP A 598 20.65 1.22 8.07
CA ASP A 598 19.57 0.86 7.16
C ASP A 598 18.16 1.24 7.67
N GLY A 599 18.04 1.70 8.92
CA GLY A 599 16.77 2.06 9.55
C GLY A 599 15.85 0.87 9.91
N HIS A 600 16.28 -0.38 9.67
CA HIS A 600 15.44 -1.56 9.89
C HIS A 600 15.40 -2.03 11.35
N PHE A 601 16.44 -1.72 12.11
CA PHE A 601 16.59 -2.11 13.51
C PHE A 601 16.80 -0.90 14.41
N LEU A 602 16.39 -1.06 15.67
CA LEU A 602 16.59 -0.09 16.73
C LEU A 602 17.23 -0.80 17.92
N VAL A 603 18.28 -0.22 18.49
CA VAL A 603 18.90 -0.69 19.73
C VAL A 603 18.50 0.23 20.87
N SER A 604 18.19 -0.34 22.03
CA SER A 604 17.90 0.39 23.25
C SER A 604 18.71 -0.15 24.43
N ALA A 605 19.18 0.77 25.28
CA ALA A 605 19.93 0.49 26.50
C ALA A 605 19.12 0.89 27.73
N SER A 606 19.17 0.08 28.80
CA SER A 606 18.31 0.26 29.96
C SER A 606 19.02 0.01 31.30
N ASN A 607 18.43 0.59 32.36
CA ASN A 607 18.76 0.31 33.75
C ASN A 607 18.41 -1.14 34.16
N ASP A 608 17.70 -1.91 33.33
CA ASP A 608 17.47 -3.34 33.55
C ASP A 608 18.70 -4.22 33.22
N LYS A 609 19.84 -3.57 32.94
CA LYS A 609 21.14 -4.18 32.61
C LYS A 609 21.16 -4.86 31.24
N SER A 610 20.10 -4.71 30.45
CA SER A 610 19.98 -5.32 29.12
C SER A 610 20.09 -4.30 28.00
N ILE A 611 20.50 -4.83 26.85
CA ILE A 611 20.41 -4.13 25.56
C ILE A 611 19.38 -4.90 24.74
N LYS A 612 18.41 -4.19 24.16
CA LYS A 612 17.34 -4.80 23.36
C LYS A 612 17.40 -4.30 21.93
N ILE A 613 17.22 -5.22 21.00
CA ILE A 613 17.17 -4.94 19.57
C ILE A 613 15.74 -5.15 19.09
N TRP A 614 15.17 -4.13 18.46
CA TRP A 614 13.80 -4.10 17.97
C TRP A 614 13.79 -4.08 16.45
N SER A 615 12.85 -4.80 15.85
CA SER A 615 12.56 -4.64 14.42
C SER A 615 11.63 -3.44 14.25
N VAL A 616 12.05 -2.45 13.48
CA VAL A 616 11.27 -1.22 13.23
C VAL A 616 10.03 -1.54 12.39
N ARG A 617 10.18 -2.36 11.33
CA ARG A 617 9.08 -2.77 10.45
C ARG A 617 7.97 -3.54 11.17
N HIS A 618 8.35 -4.48 12.03
CA HIS A 618 7.41 -5.35 12.75
C HIS A 618 7.02 -4.82 14.14
N GLN A 619 7.64 -3.71 14.58
CA GLN A 619 7.41 -3.07 15.88
C GLN A 619 7.45 -4.03 17.07
N ARG A 620 8.40 -4.97 17.06
CA ARG A 620 8.55 -6.00 18.10
C ARG A 620 10.00 -6.23 18.49
N LEU A 621 10.19 -6.75 19.69
CA LEU A 621 11.50 -7.19 20.18
C LEU A 621 12.02 -8.33 19.29
N SER A 622 13.25 -8.18 18.80
CA SER A 622 13.93 -9.23 18.03
C SER A 622 14.76 -10.11 18.96
N PHE A 623 15.71 -9.54 19.70
CA PHE A 623 16.51 -10.25 20.69
C PHE A 623 17.04 -9.30 21.77
N SER A 624 17.58 -9.87 22.85
CA SER A 624 18.15 -9.14 23.99
C SER A 624 19.57 -9.65 24.27
N LEU A 625 20.47 -8.74 24.64
CA LEU A 625 21.86 -9.03 25.00
C LEU A 625 22.04 -8.77 26.51
N PHE A 626 22.63 -9.75 27.19
CA PHE A 626 22.81 -9.76 28.65
C PHE A 626 24.23 -10.18 29.00
N GLN A 627 25.06 -9.24 29.45
CA GLN A 627 26.33 -9.52 30.14
C GLN A 627 26.79 -8.34 31.03
N HIS A 628 26.21 -7.15 30.89
CA HIS A 628 26.49 -6.04 31.79
C HIS A 628 26.00 -6.35 33.20
N THR A 629 26.80 -6.00 34.21
CA THR A 629 26.48 -6.30 35.62
C THR A 629 25.74 -5.14 36.29
N HIS A 630 25.78 -3.95 35.69
CA HIS A 630 25.08 -2.74 36.13
C HIS A 630 24.32 -2.05 34.99
N TRP A 631 23.88 -0.81 35.21
CA TRP A 631 22.98 -0.08 34.31
C TRP A 631 23.68 0.26 33.00
N VAL A 632 23.03 -0.08 31.88
CA VAL A 632 23.54 0.26 30.55
C VAL A 632 23.09 1.68 30.21
N ARG A 633 24.06 2.56 29.99
CA ARG A 633 23.83 3.99 29.80
C ARG A 633 23.59 4.34 28.34
N CYS A 634 24.35 3.74 27.43
CA CYS A 634 24.25 3.96 25.99
C CYS A 634 24.54 2.68 25.22
N ALA A 635 23.89 2.53 24.06
CA ALA A 635 24.21 1.54 23.05
C ALA A 635 24.01 2.14 21.65
N LYS A 636 24.95 1.87 20.74
CA LYS A 636 24.97 2.37 19.36
C LYS A 636 25.30 1.25 18.38
N PHE A 637 24.72 1.30 17.19
CA PHE A 637 25.14 0.45 16.07
C PHE A 637 26.40 0.99 15.42
N SER A 638 27.22 0.09 14.87
CA SER A 638 28.25 0.47 13.92
C SER A 638 27.64 0.98 12.61
N PRO A 639 28.38 1.78 11.83
CA PRO A 639 27.90 2.30 10.54
C PRO A 639 27.44 1.22 9.54
N ASP A 640 28.01 0.02 9.60
CA ASP A 640 27.65 -1.13 8.77
C ASP A 640 26.53 -2.02 9.38
N GLY A 641 26.05 -1.71 10.59
CA GLY A 641 25.02 -2.45 11.32
C GLY A 641 25.43 -3.83 11.86
N ARG A 642 26.69 -4.24 11.72
CA ARG A 642 27.17 -5.58 12.14
C ARG A 642 27.52 -5.65 13.61
N LEU A 643 27.92 -4.55 14.21
CA LEU A 643 28.36 -4.46 15.59
C LEU A 643 27.46 -3.53 16.40
N ILE A 644 27.42 -3.77 17.70
CA ILE A 644 26.86 -2.83 18.68
C ILE A 644 27.95 -2.51 19.69
N ALA A 645 28.14 -1.23 20.01
CA ALA A 645 28.94 -0.81 21.15
C ALA A 645 28.00 -0.37 22.28
N SER A 646 28.28 -0.80 23.50
CA SER A 646 27.51 -0.41 24.70
C SER A 646 28.41 0.00 25.84
N CYS A 647 27.93 0.91 26.67
CA CYS A 647 28.64 1.38 27.86
C CYS A 647 27.77 1.32 29.11
N SER A 648 28.39 1.04 30.26
CA SER A 648 27.67 0.72 31.49
C SER A 648 28.34 1.30 32.74
N GLU A 649 27.56 1.39 33.82
CA GLU A 649 28.03 1.71 35.17
C GLU A 649 28.88 0.59 35.80
N ASP A 650 28.98 -0.57 35.16
CA ASP A 650 29.97 -1.60 35.52
C ASP A 650 31.40 -1.25 35.08
N LYS A 651 31.60 -0.03 34.56
CA LYS A 651 32.89 0.49 34.07
C LYS A 651 33.41 -0.21 32.81
N SER A 652 32.57 -0.96 32.11
CA SER A 652 32.92 -1.61 30.85
C SER A 652 32.28 -0.95 29.64
N VAL A 653 33.02 -0.98 28.54
CA VAL A 653 32.49 -0.76 27.19
C VAL A 653 32.60 -2.10 26.45
N LYS A 654 31.47 -2.61 25.96
CA LYS A 654 31.39 -3.92 25.30
C LYS A 654 31.05 -3.78 23.83
N ILE A 655 31.64 -4.65 23.02
CA ILE A 655 31.33 -4.80 21.59
C ILE A 655 30.59 -6.12 21.39
N TRP A 656 29.48 -6.06 20.66
CA TRP A 656 28.60 -7.18 20.42
C TRP A 656 28.46 -7.46 18.94
N ASP A 657 28.39 -8.74 18.59
CA ASP A 657 28.01 -9.20 17.26
C ASP A 657 26.48 -9.23 17.14
N THR A 658 25.92 -8.58 16.11
CA THR A 658 24.48 -8.62 15.86
C THR A 658 24.00 -9.96 15.30
N ARG A 659 24.85 -10.70 14.57
CA ARG A 659 24.50 -12.00 13.96
C ARG A 659 24.57 -13.11 15.00
N ASN A 660 25.71 -13.21 15.69
CA ASN A 660 25.96 -14.26 16.67
C ASN A 660 25.36 -13.97 18.04
N LYS A 661 24.94 -12.72 18.30
CA LYS A 661 24.30 -12.29 19.56
C LYS A 661 25.19 -12.49 20.79
N THR A 662 26.51 -12.43 20.59
CA THR A 662 27.53 -12.62 21.62
C THR A 662 28.34 -11.35 21.83
N CYS A 663 28.88 -11.17 23.04
CA CYS A 663 29.90 -10.16 23.29
C CYS A 663 31.22 -10.66 22.69
N ILE A 664 31.79 -9.87 21.78
CA ILE A 664 33.08 -10.18 21.15
C ILE A 664 34.22 -9.68 22.04
N ASP A 665 34.14 -8.41 22.44
CA ASP A 665 35.20 -7.71 23.18
C ASP A 665 34.64 -6.88 24.35
N SER A 666 35.48 -6.68 25.37
CA SER A 666 35.14 -5.90 26.56
C SER A 666 36.33 -5.05 26.99
N PHE A 667 36.20 -3.74 26.85
CA PHE A 667 37.15 -2.76 27.36
C PHE A 667 36.78 -2.39 28.81
N LEU A 668 37.74 -2.45 29.72
CA LEU A 668 37.55 -2.06 31.13
C LEU A 668 38.16 -0.67 31.37
N ASP A 669 37.34 0.27 31.85
CA ASP A 669 37.80 1.58 32.28
C ASP A 669 37.91 1.64 33.81
N TYR A 670 39.12 1.50 34.34
CA TYR A 670 39.34 1.52 35.79
C TYR A 670 39.05 2.89 36.45
N GLY A 671 38.90 3.97 35.68
CA GLY A 671 38.81 5.34 36.20
C GLY A 671 37.41 5.86 36.53
N GLY A 672 36.32 5.20 36.10
CA GLY A 672 34.94 5.68 36.34
C GLY A 672 33.89 5.00 35.46
N PHE A 673 32.62 5.39 35.60
CA PHE A 673 31.52 4.85 34.79
C PHE A 673 31.53 5.47 33.39
N ALA A 674 31.21 4.67 32.37
CA ALA A 674 31.10 5.13 31.00
C ALA A 674 29.67 5.63 30.72
N ASN A 675 29.54 6.92 30.42
CA ASN A 675 28.25 7.60 30.24
C ASN A 675 27.72 7.47 28.80
N PHE A 676 28.61 7.53 27.82
CA PHE A 676 28.23 7.55 26.40
C PHE A 676 29.30 6.84 25.56
N VAL A 677 28.86 6.22 24.46
CA VAL A 677 29.73 5.60 23.46
C VAL A 677 29.23 5.98 22.07
N ASP A 678 30.14 6.22 21.14
CA ASP A 678 29.81 6.47 19.74
C ASP A 678 30.86 5.85 18.80
N PHE A 679 30.45 5.50 17.59
CA PHE A 679 31.35 5.00 16.55
C PHE A 679 31.87 6.15 15.70
N ASN A 680 33.13 6.06 15.29
CA ASN A 680 33.64 6.85 14.19
C ASN A 680 32.82 6.53 12.91
N PRO A 681 32.47 7.51 12.05
CA PRO A 681 31.82 7.27 10.76
C PRO A 681 32.40 6.14 9.89
N SER A 682 33.72 5.88 9.94
CA SER A 682 34.35 4.76 9.22
C SER A 682 34.14 3.38 9.88
N GLY A 683 33.64 3.33 11.12
CA GLY A 683 33.45 2.11 11.90
C GLY A 683 34.73 1.50 12.47
N THR A 684 35.91 2.12 12.29
CA THR A 684 37.20 1.55 12.73
C THR A 684 37.51 1.74 14.21
N CYS A 685 36.95 2.78 14.83
CA CYS A 685 37.22 3.19 16.20
C CYS A 685 35.94 3.59 16.94
N ILE A 686 35.97 3.52 18.27
CA ILE A 686 34.92 4.04 19.14
C ILE A 686 35.44 5.12 20.09
N ALA A 687 34.59 6.11 20.38
CA ALA A 687 34.80 7.06 21.46
C ALA A 687 33.95 6.68 22.67
N SER A 688 34.56 6.67 23.86
CA SER A 688 33.85 6.51 25.13
C SER A 688 34.05 7.73 26.02
N ALA A 689 32.95 8.29 26.52
CA ALA A 689 32.96 9.37 27.51
C ALA A 689 32.66 8.85 28.92
N GLY A 690 33.44 9.32 29.90
CA GLY A 690 33.35 8.86 31.29
C GLY A 690 32.95 9.93 32.30
N SER A 691 32.48 9.48 33.47
CA SER A 691 32.25 10.35 34.63
C SER A 691 33.54 10.92 35.22
N ASN A 692 34.68 10.30 34.90
CA ASN A 692 36.04 10.69 35.29
C ASN A 692 36.61 11.88 34.49
N HIS A 693 35.77 12.60 33.74
CA HIS A 693 36.14 13.79 32.96
C HIS A 693 37.00 13.48 31.72
N THR A 694 37.11 12.20 31.35
CA THR A 694 37.93 11.75 30.24
C THR A 694 37.10 11.31 29.04
N VAL A 695 37.71 11.45 27.86
CA VAL A 695 37.25 10.85 26.61
C VAL A 695 38.36 9.96 26.08
N LYS A 696 38.02 8.73 25.74
CA LYS A 696 38.96 7.71 25.27
C LYS A 696 38.56 7.24 23.89
N LEU A 697 39.55 7.10 23.01
CA LEU A 697 39.38 6.52 21.68
C LEU A 697 40.03 5.15 21.64
N TRP A 698 39.25 4.16 21.24
CA TRP A 698 39.68 2.76 21.15
C TRP A 698 39.63 2.31 19.70
N ASP A 699 40.69 1.64 19.26
CA ASP A 699 40.69 0.90 18.00
C ASP A 699 40.04 -0.46 18.23
N ILE A 700 39.06 -0.78 17.39
CA ILE A 700 38.26 -2.00 17.52
C ILE A 700 39.05 -3.22 17.04
N ARG A 701 39.83 -3.10 15.95
CA ARG A 701 40.60 -4.21 15.37
C ARG A 701 41.77 -4.61 16.27
N MET A 702 42.43 -3.61 16.83
CA MET A 702 43.62 -3.81 17.65
C MET A 702 43.31 -4.05 19.12
N ASN A 703 42.05 -3.85 19.55
CA ASN A 703 41.61 -3.83 20.95
C ASN A 703 42.59 -2.99 21.81
N LYS A 704 42.84 -1.75 21.37
CA LYS A 704 43.86 -0.87 21.96
C LYS A 704 43.35 0.55 22.13
N LEU A 705 43.65 1.15 23.28
CA LEU A 705 43.49 2.58 23.50
C LEU A 705 44.42 3.35 22.56
N LEU A 706 43.84 4.12 21.63
CA LEU A 706 44.59 5.00 20.73
C LEU A 706 44.96 6.30 21.44
N GLN A 707 43.96 6.96 22.02
CA GLN A 707 44.11 8.29 22.60
C GLN A 707 43.28 8.43 23.88
N HIS A 708 43.80 9.21 24.83
CA HIS A 708 43.18 9.50 26.11
C HIS A 708 43.21 11.00 26.37
N TYR A 709 42.02 11.60 26.41
CA TYR A 709 41.83 13.04 26.52
C TYR A 709 41.20 13.42 27.85
N LYS A 710 41.91 14.24 28.64
CA LYS A 710 41.36 14.85 29.86
C LYS A 710 40.96 16.30 29.55
N VAL A 711 39.77 16.47 28.97
CA VAL A 711 39.38 17.74 28.35
C VAL A 711 38.56 18.63 29.29
N HIS A 712 37.77 18.03 30.18
CA HIS A 712 36.80 18.74 31.01
C HIS A 712 37.16 18.73 32.49
N ARG A 713 36.54 19.64 33.26
CA ARG A 713 36.69 19.70 34.72
C ARG A 713 35.66 18.84 35.46
N ALA A 714 34.60 18.43 34.77
CA ALA A 714 33.55 17.56 35.27
C ALA A 714 33.23 16.44 34.27
N GLY A 715 32.30 15.54 34.64
CA GLY A 715 31.97 14.35 33.84
C GLY A 715 31.53 14.71 32.42
N VAL A 716 31.89 13.87 31.45
CA VAL A 716 31.45 14.03 30.06
C VAL A 716 30.17 13.24 29.87
N ASN A 717 29.11 13.91 29.44
CA ASN A 717 27.76 13.35 29.35
C ASN A 717 27.48 12.75 27.97
N CYS A 718 28.01 13.37 26.91
CA CYS A 718 27.75 12.97 25.53
C CYS A 718 28.94 13.33 24.64
N VAL A 719 29.14 12.53 23.59
CA VAL A 719 30.09 12.79 22.50
C VAL A 719 29.39 12.60 21.17
N SER A 720 29.84 13.31 20.13
CA SER A 720 29.37 13.11 18.76
C SER A 720 30.52 13.31 17.78
N PHE A 721 30.69 12.36 16.87
CA PHE A 721 31.65 12.50 15.77
C PHE A 721 31.10 13.40 14.67
N HIS A 722 31.98 14.20 14.09
CA HIS A 722 31.68 14.87 12.83
C HIS A 722 31.62 13.82 11.70
N PRO A 723 30.73 13.94 10.70
CA PRO A 723 30.60 12.96 9.60
C PRO A 723 31.89 12.69 8.82
N SER A 724 32.82 13.66 8.78
CA SER A 724 34.15 13.46 8.17
C SER A 724 35.07 12.52 8.94
N GLY A 725 34.76 12.19 10.20
CA GLY A 725 35.58 11.36 11.09
C GLY A 725 36.78 12.06 11.72
N ASN A 726 37.07 13.31 11.35
CA ASN A 726 38.28 14.02 11.80
C ASN A 726 38.09 14.80 13.10
N TYR A 727 36.84 15.13 13.45
CA TYR A 727 36.54 15.97 14.61
C TYR A 727 35.58 15.27 15.57
N LEU A 728 35.74 15.58 16.85
CA LEU A 728 34.88 15.09 17.92
C LEU A 728 34.41 16.25 18.78
N ILE A 729 33.11 16.33 19.05
CA ILE A 729 32.55 17.28 20.01
C ILE A 729 32.15 16.57 21.30
N THR A 730 32.44 17.20 22.43
CA THR A 730 32.20 16.66 23.77
C THR A 730 31.36 17.62 24.60
N ALA A 731 30.35 17.10 25.29
CA ALA A 731 29.48 17.85 26.19
C ALA A 731 29.66 17.43 27.64
N SER A 732 29.80 18.39 28.55
CA SER A 732 30.14 18.13 29.95
C SER A 732 29.22 18.82 30.95
N THR A 733 29.17 18.22 32.14
CA THR A 733 28.54 18.79 33.34
C THR A 733 29.21 20.10 33.80
N ASP A 734 30.41 20.43 33.32
CA ASP A 734 31.07 21.72 33.61
C ASP A 734 30.46 22.92 32.84
N GLY A 735 29.45 22.68 32.00
CA GLY A 735 28.75 23.71 31.24
C GLY A 735 29.42 24.08 29.92
N THR A 736 30.52 23.42 29.56
CA THR A 736 31.25 23.70 28.31
C THR A 736 31.06 22.61 27.26
N LEU A 737 31.16 23.01 26.00
CA LEU A 737 31.33 22.12 24.86
C LEU A 737 32.77 22.26 24.35
N LYS A 738 33.39 21.15 23.97
CA LYS A 738 34.75 21.16 23.45
C LYS A 738 34.87 20.40 22.15
N ILE A 739 35.62 20.97 21.20
CA ILE A 739 35.84 20.40 19.87
C ILE A 739 37.30 19.99 19.73
N LEU A 740 37.51 18.71 19.46
CA LEU A 740 38.81 18.08 19.35
C LEU A 740 39.11 17.74 17.88
N ASP A 741 40.35 17.98 17.48
CA ASP A 741 40.94 17.45 16.26
C ASP A 741 41.51 16.07 16.56
N LEU A 742 41.00 15.03 15.89
CA LEU A 742 41.45 13.65 16.12
C LEU A 742 42.74 13.31 15.37
N LEU A 743 43.08 14.05 14.31
CA LEU A 743 44.29 13.81 13.53
C LEU A 743 45.51 14.41 14.22
N GLU A 744 45.39 15.65 14.67
CA GLU A 744 46.47 16.31 15.43
C GLU A 744 46.44 15.97 16.93
N GLY A 745 45.30 15.48 17.44
CA GLY A 745 45.10 15.15 18.85
C GLY A 745 45.05 16.38 19.76
N ARG A 746 44.55 17.50 19.26
CA ARG A 746 44.49 18.79 19.99
C ARG A 746 43.07 19.27 20.21
N LEU A 747 42.89 20.09 21.24
CA LEU A 747 41.68 20.86 21.47
C LEU A 747 41.67 22.09 20.55
N ILE A 748 40.64 22.25 19.72
CA ILE A 748 40.49 23.42 18.84
C ILE A 748 39.70 24.50 19.56
N TYR A 749 38.47 24.19 20.00
CA TYR A 749 37.55 25.18 20.57
C TYR A 749 37.04 24.74 21.94
N THR A 750 36.89 25.71 22.85
CA THR A 750 36.05 25.58 24.05
C THR A 750 34.90 26.58 23.93
N LEU A 751 33.71 26.06 23.71
CA LEU A 751 32.50 26.86 23.53
C LEU A 751 31.80 27.03 24.86
N HIS A 752 31.47 28.28 25.17
CA HIS A 752 30.70 28.69 26.32
C HIS A 752 29.38 29.25 25.81
N GLY A 753 28.26 28.73 26.31
CA GLY A 753 26.94 29.15 25.87
C GLY A 753 25.86 28.74 26.86
N HIS A 754 25.98 27.53 27.42
CA HIS A 754 25.08 27.07 28.48
C HIS A 754 25.50 27.62 29.86
N LYS A 755 24.51 28.01 30.67
CA LYS A 755 24.70 28.46 32.06
C LYS A 755 24.74 27.32 33.07
N GLY A 756 24.49 26.08 32.62
CA GLY A 756 24.48 24.88 33.44
C GLY A 756 25.01 23.65 32.69
N PRO A 757 24.95 22.45 33.30
CA PRO A 757 25.42 21.20 32.71
C PRO A 757 24.90 20.96 31.29
N VAL A 758 25.80 20.67 30.35
CA VAL A 758 25.43 20.28 28.99
C VAL A 758 25.21 18.77 28.95
N LEU A 759 24.00 18.35 28.59
CA LEU A 759 23.56 16.97 28.69
C LEU A 759 23.72 16.20 27.37
N SER A 760 23.55 16.89 26.24
CA SER A 760 23.57 16.27 24.92
C SER A 760 24.16 17.19 23.88
N VAL A 761 24.83 16.59 22.89
CA VAL A 761 25.35 17.25 21.71
C VAL A 761 25.25 16.31 20.52
N ALA A 762 24.88 16.82 19.35
CA ALA A 762 24.79 16.02 18.12
C ALA A 762 25.10 16.85 16.88
N PHE A 763 25.97 16.34 16.01
CA PHE A 763 26.16 16.86 14.66
C PHE A 763 24.97 16.53 13.75
N SER A 764 24.71 17.41 12.78
CA SER A 764 23.83 17.08 11.64
C SER A 764 24.48 16.02 10.76
N LYS A 765 23.68 15.29 9.97
CA LYS A 765 24.18 14.26 9.03
C LYS A 765 25.22 14.82 8.04
N GLY A 766 25.08 16.07 7.64
CA GLY A 766 26.03 16.77 6.76
C GLY A 766 27.23 17.39 7.48
N GLY A 767 27.19 17.54 8.81
CA GLY A 767 28.27 18.14 9.59
C GLY A 767 28.25 19.68 9.65
N GLU A 768 27.40 20.31 8.84
CA GLU A 768 27.32 21.78 8.67
C GLU A 768 26.76 22.51 9.89
N LYS A 769 26.08 21.78 10.78
CA LYS A 769 25.47 22.28 12.01
C LYS A 769 25.61 21.25 13.13
N PHE A 770 25.54 21.70 14.37
CA PHE A 770 25.31 20.82 15.51
C PHE A 770 24.40 21.48 16.54
N ALA A 771 23.68 20.67 17.31
CA ALA A 771 22.81 21.13 18.38
C ALA A 771 23.37 20.73 19.75
N SER A 772 23.17 21.56 20.76
CA SER A 772 23.47 21.27 22.16
C SER A 772 22.28 21.57 23.07
N GLY A 773 22.06 20.69 24.05
CA GLY A 773 20.99 20.82 25.04
C GLY A 773 21.56 20.85 26.46
N GLY A 774 21.16 21.86 27.24
CA GLY A 774 21.62 22.07 28.61
C GLY A 774 20.51 21.91 29.65
N ALA A 775 20.93 21.69 30.90
CA ALA A 775 20.03 21.71 32.06
C ALA A 775 19.50 23.13 32.38
N ASP A 776 20.02 24.15 31.69
CA ASP A 776 19.56 25.53 31.73
C ASP A 776 18.32 25.80 30.87
N THR A 777 17.64 24.75 30.41
CA THR A 777 16.44 24.78 29.56
C THR A 777 16.65 25.39 28.18
N GLN A 778 17.90 25.58 27.75
CA GLN A 778 18.24 26.11 26.44
C GLN A 778 18.65 25.00 25.46
N ILE A 779 18.29 25.22 24.19
CA ILE A 779 18.78 24.45 23.05
C ILE A 779 19.51 25.43 22.15
N LEU A 780 20.80 25.20 21.93
CA LEU A 780 21.62 26.04 21.07
C LEU A 780 21.89 25.30 19.76
N LEU A 781 21.68 26.00 18.64
CA LEU A 781 22.03 25.52 17.32
C LEU A 781 23.25 26.28 16.82
N TRP A 782 24.29 25.54 16.47
CA TRP A 782 25.57 26.07 16.07
C TRP A 782 25.82 25.78 14.60
N LYS A 783 26.35 26.76 13.87
CA LYS A 783 26.82 26.57 12.50
C LYS A 783 28.31 26.24 12.54
N THR A 784 28.71 25.18 11.83
CA THR A 784 30.12 24.82 11.72
C THR A 784 30.77 25.57 10.56
N ASN A 785 32.08 25.72 10.65
CA ASN A 785 32.93 26.25 9.59
C ASN A 785 33.95 25.21 9.11
N PHE A 786 33.77 23.93 9.47
CA PHE A 786 34.71 22.86 9.11
C PHE A 786 34.81 22.66 7.59
N ASP A 787 33.77 23.01 6.84
CA ASP A 787 33.72 22.92 5.37
C ASP A 787 34.47 24.06 4.66
N SER A 788 34.93 25.09 5.40
CA SER A 788 35.66 26.24 4.83
C SER A 788 37.16 26.02 4.66
N PHE A 789 37.71 24.95 5.25
CA PHE A 789 39.11 24.56 5.08
C PHE A 789 39.20 23.36 4.13
N ASP A 790 39.94 23.46 3.03
CA ASP A 790 40.23 22.32 2.16
C ASP A 790 41.17 21.34 2.87
N TYR A 791 40.58 20.43 3.62
CA TYR A 791 41.28 19.47 4.44
C TYR A 791 42.16 18.51 3.61
N LYS A 792 41.96 18.45 2.29
CA LYS A 792 42.85 17.73 1.37
C LYS A 792 44.26 18.35 1.33
N GLU A 793 44.41 19.65 1.57
CA GLU A 793 45.73 20.29 1.63
C GLU A 793 46.48 19.98 2.94
N VAL A 794 45.76 19.87 4.06
CA VAL A 794 46.32 19.43 5.35
C VAL A 794 46.72 17.96 5.28
N LEU A 795 45.86 17.11 4.69
CA LEU A 795 46.17 15.70 4.41
C LEU A 795 47.41 15.57 3.52
N LYS A 796 47.59 16.42 2.49
CA LYS A 796 48.82 16.48 1.65
C LYS A 796 50.09 16.71 2.47
N HIS A 797 50.04 17.51 3.54
CA HIS A 797 51.17 17.69 4.46
C HIS A 797 51.40 16.49 5.40
N HIS A 798 50.43 15.60 5.56
CA HIS A 798 50.49 14.44 6.46
C HIS A 798 50.49 13.09 5.71
N ILE A 799 50.69 13.06 4.38
CA ILE A 799 50.85 11.85 3.53
C ILE A 799 52.19 11.15 3.82
N ARG A 800 52.36 10.70 5.06
CA ARG A 800 53.21 9.55 5.39
C ARG A 800 52.51 8.53 6.27
N ARG A 801 51.26 8.75 6.70
CA ARG A 801 50.52 7.80 7.54
C ARG A 801 49.00 7.86 7.36
N THR A 802 48.45 7.27 6.30
CA THR A 802 47.05 6.76 6.32
C THR A 802 46.86 5.76 5.19
N HIS A 803 46.57 4.50 5.54
CA HIS A 803 45.91 3.55 4.64
C HIS A 803 44.40 3.77 4.73
N ILE A 804 43.72 3.75 3.59
CA ILE A 804 42.26 3.62 3.51
C ILE A 804 41.99 2.13 3.62
N ASP A 805 41.69 1.65 4.82
CA ASP A 805 41.27 0.27 5.03
C ASP A 805 39.73 0.19 4.92
N ASP A 806 39.25 -0.91 4.36
CA ASP A 806 37.83 -1.26 4.34
C ASP A 806 37.26 -1.33 5.78
N PRO A 807 35.95 -1.05 5.98
CA PRO A 807 35.32 -1.16 7.29
C PRO A 807 35.53 -2.57 7.89
N PRO A 808 35.75 -2.69 9.20
CA PRO A 808 36.20 -3.94 9.81
C PRO A 808 35.23 -5.09 9.54
N HIS A 809 35.73 -6.17 8.96
CA HIS A 809 34.98 -7.41 8.81
C HIS A 809 34.93 -8.15 10.16
N LEU A 810 33.90 -8.96 10.40
CA LEU A 810 33.81 -9.80 11.61
C LEU A 810 35.04 -10.71 11.78
N LEU A 811 35.72 -11.03 10.68
CA LEU A 811 36.94 -11.85 10.65
C LEU A 811 38.20 -11.08 11.10
N ASP A 812 38.15 -9.75 11.14
CA ASP A 812 39.28 -8.91 11.56
C ASP A 812 39.34 -8.73 13.08
N ILE A 813 38.26 -9.10 13.79
CA ILE A 813 38.13 -9.01 15.25
C ILE A 813 38.26 -10.41 15.84
N TYR A 814 39.49 -10.79 16.20
CA TYR A 814 39.75 -12.09 16.83
C TYR A 814 39.42 -12.03 18.33
N PRO A 815 38.65 -12.99 18.89
CA PRO A 815 38.39 -13.04 20.33
C PRO A 815 39.70 -13.29 21.07
N ARG A 816 40.22 -12.27 21.73
CA ARG A 816 41.38 -12.38 22.62
C ARG A 816 40.91 -12.31 24.06
N SER A 817 41.57 -13.06 24.94
CA SER A 817 41.35 -12.91 26.38
C SER A 817 41.59 -11.46 26.81
N PRO A 818 40.82 -10.92 27.77
CA PRO A 818 40.93 -9.53 28.19
C PRO A 818 42.39 -9.23 28.56
N HIS A 819 43.04 -8.38 27.76
CA HIS A 819 44.43 -8.02 27.98
C HIS A 819 44.51 -7.10 29.21
N LEU A 820 45.20 -7.55 30.27
CA LEU A 820 45.55 -6.70 31.41
C LEU A 820 46.59 -5.67 30.95
N HIS A 821 46.17 -4.41 30.81
CA HIS A 821 47.08 -3.30 30.57
C HIS A 821 47.60 -2.76 31.90
N GLY A 822 48.92 -2.85 32.11
CA GLY A 822 49.59 -2.05 33.13
C GLY A 822 49.60 -0.58 32.69
N GLU A 823 49.28 0.32 33.62
CA GLU A 823 49.28 1.77 33.37
C GLU A 823 50.65 2.24 32.87
N LYS A 824 50.73 2.62 31.60
CA LYS A 824 51.74 3.58 31.14
C LYS A 824 51.07 4.93 30.99
N LEU A 825 51.23 5.78 32.00
CA LEU A 825 50.87 7.19 31.98
C LEU A 825 51.73 7.93 30.95
N GLN A 826 51.28 8.00 29.70
CA GLN A 826 51.55 9.15 28.84
C GLN A 826 50.23 9.90 28.67
N SER A 827 49.92 10.77 29.63
CA SER A 827 48.86 11.75 29.47
C SER A 827 49.30 12.78 28.43
N VAL A 828 48.52 12.92 27.35
CA VAL A 828 48.60 14.13 26.52
C VAL A 828 47.92 15.24 27.32
N GLU A 829 48.69 15.93 28.17
CA GLU A 829 48.21 17.16 28.80
C GLU A 829 48.14 18.24 27.73
N VAL A 830 46.91 18.63 27.39
CA VAL A 830 46.66 19.71 26.45
C VAL A 830 47.09 21.02 27.12
N ASN A 831 48.25 21.53 26.71
CA ASN A 831 48.78 22.80 27.21
C ASN A 831 47.87 23.95 26.71
N PRO A 832 47.23 24.74 27.59
CA PRO A 832 46.19 25.70 27.21
C PRO A 832 46.70 26.94 26.45
N THR A 833 48.00 27.04 26.16
CA THR A 833 48.65 28.26 25.65
C THR A 833 48.35 28.59 24.19
N PHE A 834 47.75 27.67 23.41
CA PHE A 834 47.43 27.87 21.98
C PHE A 834 45.93 27.81 21.66
N VAL A 835 45.06 28.00 22.67
CA VAL A 835 43.61 28.06 22.46
C VAL A 835 43.21 29.49 22.09
N THR A 836 42.67 29.73 20.90
CA THR A 836 42.05 31.00 20.53
C THR A 836 40.83 31.22 21.41
N ASN A 837 40.99 32.08 22.42
CA ASN A 837 39.94 32.44 23.37
C ASN A 837 38.97 33.42 22.69
N THR A 838 37.83 32.93 22.18
CA THR A 838 36.76 33.79 21.67
C THR A 838 35.92 34.32 22.83
N GLN A 839 36.50 35.23 23.63
CA GLN A 839 35.71 36.19 24.39
C GLN A 839 35.28 37.30 23.43
N THR A 840 34.32 37.00 22.55
CA THR A 840 33.63 38.02 21.77
C THR A 840 32.33 38.35 22.47
N VAL A 841 32.09 39.66 22.63
CA VAL A 841 30.83 40.25 23.10
C VAL A 841 29.66 39.53 22.41
N ASP A 842 28.71 39.10 23.25
CA ASP A 842 27.59 38.18 22.99
C ASP A 842 27.26 37.92 21.51
N PRO A 843 27.24 36.65 21.04
CA PRO A 843 26.67 36.35 19.73
C PRO A 843 25.21 36.82 19.72
N PRO A 844 24.66 37.32 18.60
CA PRO A 844 23.27 37.74 18.54
C PRO A 844 22.38 36.53 18.83
N VAL A 845 21.88 36.46 20.06
CA VAL A 845 20.80 35.57 20.44
C VAL A 845 19.57 36.11 19.73
N MET A 846 19.09 35.39 18.72
CA MET A 846 17.82 35.71 18.10
C MET A 846 16.73 35.29 19.08
N GLU A 847 16.33 36.21 19.98
CA GLU A 847 15.15 36.02 20.81
C GLU A 847 13.93 35.94 19.91
N ILE A 848 13.30 34.76 19.89
CA ILE A 848 12.00 34.55 19.24
C ILE A 848 10.95 35.15 20.17
N SER A 849 10.86 36.48 20.23
CA SER A 849 9.83 37.19 20.97
C SER A 849 8.65 37.55 20.07
N SER A 850 7.49 37.13 20.56
CA SER A 850 6.16 37.46 20.06
C SER A 850 5.91 38.97 20.02
N SER A 851 5.39 39.47 18.90
CA SER A 851 4.80 40.80 18.77
C SER A 851 3.71 40.75 17.69
N SER A 852 2.51 41.34 17.78
CA SER A 852 1.79 42.01 18.87
C SER A 852 0.31 42.20 18.45
N PHE A 853 -0.53 42.49 19.45
CA PHE A 853 -1.80 43.24 19.43
C PHE A 853 -3.08 42.62 18.82
N PHE A 854 -4.03 42.33 19.72
CA PHE A 854 -5.32 43.04 19.74
C PHE A 854 -5.73 43.35 21.19
N SER A 855 -6.20 44.57 21.40
CA SER A 855 -6.53 45.25 22.66
C SER A 855 -8.03 45.25 22.95
N VAL A 856 -8.44 45.11 24.22
CA VAL A 856 -9.59 45.79 24.88
C VAL A 856 -9.32 45.75 26.41
N LEU A 857 -8.86 46.86 27.01
CA LEU A 857 -9.54 47.78 27.98
C LEU A 857 -9.96 47.14 29.32
N ASP A 858 -9.20 47.43 30.39
CA ASP A 858 -9.56 48.22 31.59
C ASP A 858 -10.24 47.34 32.67
N ASP A 859 -9.92 47.34 33.96
CA ASP A 859 -9.59 48.46 34.84
C ASP A 859 -9.13 47.94 36.23
N VAL A 860 -8.45 48.82 36.98
CA VAL A 860 -8.20 48.90 38.44
C VAL A 860 -7.37 47.83 39.20
N SER A 861 -6.46 48.40 39.97
CA SER A 861 -5.47 47.91 40.93
C SER A 861 -6.00 47.36 42.27
N SER A 862 -5.09 46.63 42.93
CA SER A 862 -4.80 46.63 44.39
C SER A 862 -5.89 46.26 45.40
N GLU A 863 -5.67 45.20 46.18
CA GLU A 863 -5.30 45.34 47.61
C GLU A 863 -5.03 43.98 48.29
N ASP A 864 -4.19 44.08 49.32
CA ASP A 864 -3.68 43.06 50.25
C ASP A 864 -4.74 42.36 51.12
N LEU A 865 -4.33 41.23 51.72
CA LEU A 865 -4.48 40.80 53.13
C LEU A 865 -4.61 39.26 53.19
N GLN A 866 -3.54 38.51 53.47
CA GLN A 866 -2.99 38.16 54.79
C GLN A 866 -3.96 37.44 55.77
N TYR A 867 -3.77 36.10 55.82
CA TYR A 867 -3.58 35.26 57.03
C TYR A 867 -4.81 34.93 57.94
N PRO A 868 -4.71 33.97 58.89
CA PRO A 868 -4.85 32.50 58.76
C PRO A 868 -5.82 31.95 59.87
N PRO A 869 -5.57 30.83 60.59
CA PRO A 869 -5.60 29.40 60.25
C PRO A 869 -6.64 28.58 61.05
N ALA A 870 -6.63 27.26 60.80
CA ALA A 870 -6.83 26.14 61.75
C ALA A 870 -8.22 25.47 61.95
N SER A 871 -8.19 24.16 61.69
CA SER A 871 -8.66 23.02 62.51
C SER A 871 -10.14 22.75 62.80
N ASP A 872 -10.51 21.51 62.44
CA ASP A 872 -11.17 20.47 63.26
C ASP A 872 -12.69 20.18 63.17
N LEU A 873 -12.93 18.85 63.21
CA LEU A 873 -14.12 18.06 63.61
C LEU A 873 -15.31 18.08 62.63
N ALA A 874 -15.82 16.98 62.06
CA ALA A 874 -16.07 15.58 62.46
C ALA A 874 -17.57 15.28 62.26
N THR A 875 -17.86 14.03 61.84
CA THR A 875 -19.06 13.17 62.05
C THR A 875 -19.62 12.60 60.74
N SER A 876 -19.43 11.29 60.48
CA SER A 876 -20.29 10.13 60.85
C SER A 876 -21.58 10.06 59.99
N SER A 877 -22.07 8.93 59.46
CA SER A 877 -21.74 7.52 59.65
C SER A 877 -22.70 6.62 58.82
N LYS A 878 -22.42 5.29 58.84
CA LYS A 878 -23.31 4.11 58.66
C LYS A 878 -23.54 3.60 57.22
N ARG A 879 -23.51 2.28 56.92
CA ARG A 879 -23.45 1.05 57.75
C ARG A 879 -23.14 -0.20 56.88
N LYS A 880 -22.23 -1.08 57.36
CA LYS A 880 -22.36 -2.53 57.76
C LYS A 880 -22.68 -3.57 56.66
N SER A 881 -22.17 -4.81 56.68
CA SER A 881 -21.46 -5.62 57.70
C SER A 881 -20.84 -6.90 57.12
N GLU A 882 -19.86 -7.42 57.86
CA GLU A 882 -19.06 -8.66 57.72
C GLU A 882 -19.80 -9.96 58.07
N ASN A 883 -19.23 -11.13 57.70
CA ASN A 883 -18.78 -12.14 58.67
C ASN A 883 -17.95 -13.29 58.05
N GLU A 884 -17.01 -13.78 58.86
CA GLU A 884 -16.01 -14.84 58.68
C GLU A 884 -16.53 -16.27 58.99
N SER A 885 -15.79 -17.31 58.55
CA SER A 885 -15.40 -18.47 59.39
C SER A 885 -14.41 -19.43 58.69
N GLU A 886 -13.39 -19.88 59.42
CA GLU A 886 -12.28 -20.79 59.04
C GLU A 886 -12.52 -22.30 59.35
N SER A 887 -11.63 -23.15 58.77
CA SER A 887 -11.18 -24.53 59.16
C SER A 887 -12.01 -25.73 58.62
N ALA A 888 -11.49 -26.91 58.17
CA ALA A 888 -10.17 -27.58 58.22
C ALA A 888 -10.07 -28.81 57.24
N VAL A 889 -8.84 -29.09 56.75
CA VAL A 889 -8.16 -30.41 56.49
C VAL A 889 -8.46 -31.34 55.25
N HIS A 890 -7.40 -31.45 54.42
CA HIS A 890 -6.85 -32.53 53.55
C HIS A 890 -7.69 -33.48 52.66
N ASN A 891 -7.38 -33.50 51.35
CA ASN A 891 -6.55 -34.55 50.74
C ASN A 891 -5.95 -34.15 49.37
N VAL A 892 -4.80 -34.74 49.08
CA VAL A 892 -3.91 -34.54 47.93
C VAL A 892 -4.45 -35.24 46.67
N ASP A 893 -4.42 -34.56 45.51
CA ASP A 893 -3.99 -35.23 44.28
C ASP A 893 -3.37 -34.25 43.26
N LYS A 894 -2.24 -34.68 42.69
CA LYS A 894 -1.45 -33.98 41.67
C LYS A 894 -2.16 -34.05 40.33
N GLN A 895 -2.28 -32.92 39.63
CA GLN A 895 -2.13 -32.89 38.17
C GLN A 895 -1.78 -31.48 37.68
N THR A 896 -0.56 -31.34 37.19
CA THR A 896 -0.05 -30.20 36.42
C THR A 896 -0.72 -30.20 35.04
N GLY A 897 -1.68 -29.30 34.83
CA GLY A 897 -2.26 -29.03 33.51
C GLY A 897 -1.59 -27.81 32.86
N ILE A 898 -0.79 -28.02 31.83
CA ILE A 898 -0.37 -26.97 30.90
C ILE A 898 -1.62 -26.48 30.18
N SER A 899 -1.83 -25.16 30.09
CA SER A 899 -2.98 -24.62 29.37
C SER A 899 -2.93 -25.04 27.89
N SER A 900 -4.06 -25.50 27.35
CA SER A 900 -4.22 -25.94 25.96
C SER A 900 -3.77 -24.90 24.92
N SER A 901 -3.74 -23.62 25.29
CA SER A 901 -3.25 -22.54 24.44
C SER A 901 -1.73 -22.57 24.19
N LEU A 902 -0.95 -23.08 25.14
CA LEU A 902 0.51 -23.18 25.03
C LEU A 902 0.93 -24.43 24.25
N GLY A 903 0.19 -25.54 24.40
CA GLY A 903 0.41 -26.77 23.63
C GLY A 903 0.19 -26.55 22.13
N ASN A 904 -0.91 -25.91 21.76
CA ASN A 904 -1.24 -25.60 20.36
C ASN A 904 -0.24 -24.61 19.74
N ALA A 905 0.29 -23.67 20.52
CA ALA A 905 1.32 -22.73 20.04
C ALA A 905 2.66 -23.42 19.79
N LEU A 906 3.03 -24.41 20.63
CA LEU A 906 4.26 -25.19 20.48
C LEU A 906 4.19 -26.14 19.28
N GLU A 907 3.07 -26.83 19.06
CA GLU A 907 2.86 -27.66 17.86
C GLU A 907 2.95 -26.82 16.59
N HIS A 908 2.33 -25.64 16.56
CA HIS A 908 2.37 -24.76 15.40
C HIS A 908 3.77 -24.19 15.11
N ILE A 909 4.64 -24.06 16.13
CA ILE A 909 6.05 -23.66 15.94
C ILE A 909 6.88 -24.82 15.41
N VAL A 910 6.64 -26.05 15.87
CA VAL A 910 7.34 -27.25 15.39
C VAL A 910 6.97 -27.53 13.93
N GLU A 911 5.70 -27.40 13.54
CA GLU A 911 5.26 -27.55 12.15
C GLU A 911 5.89 -26.48 11.22
N GLN A 912 6.04 -25.24 11.68
CA GLN A 912 6.69 -24.17 10.92
C GLN A 912 8.19 -24.44 10.73
N LEU A 913 8.84 -25.05 11.72
CA LEU A 913 10.25 -25.44 11.63
C LEU A 913 10.42 -26.60 10.64
N ASP A 914 9.55 -27.61 10.65
CA ASP A 914 9.64 -28.73 9.69
C ASP A 914 9.46 -28.26 8.24
N VAL A 915 8.53 -27.33 7.96
CA VAL A 915 8.34 -26.76 6.63
C VAL A 915 9.56 -25.96 6.17
N LEU A 916 10.19 -25.18 7.06
CA LEU A 916 11.42 -24.45 6.76
C LEU A 916 12.60 -25.39 6.48
N THR A 917 12.70 -26.50 7.24
CA THR A 917 13.76 -27.49 7.04
C THR A 917 13.58 -28.22 5.71
N LEU A 918 12.33 -28.53 5.33
CA LEU A 918 12.01 -29.13 4.03
C LEU A 918 12.30 -28.18 2.86
N THR A 919 11.99 -26.89 3.01
CA THR A 919 12.26 -25.89 1.95
C THR A 919 13.75 -25.62 1.77
N ILE A 920 14.54 -25.59 2.85
CA ILE A 920 16.00 -25.48 2.78
C ILE A 920 16.58 -26.70 2.06
N SER A 921 16.11 -27.91 2.37
CA SER A 921 16.56 -29.14 1.71
C SER A 921 16.25 -29.16 0.21
N ILE A 922 15.05 -28.70 -0.19
CA ILE A 922 14.67 -28.60 -1.61
C ILE A 922 15.50 -27.53 -2.35
N LEU A 923 15.82 -26.42 -1.68
CA LEU A 923 16.67 -25.36 -2.25
C LEU A 923 18.12 -25.85 -2.42
N GLU A 924 18.68 -26.57 -1.45
CA GLU A 924 20.00 -27.20 -1.57
C GLU A 924 20.06 -28.25 -2.69
N GLN A 925 19.01 -29.08 -2.84
CA GLN A 925 18.91 -30.02 -3.97
C GLN A 925 18.83 -29.29 -5.33
N ARG A 926 18.14 -28.15 -5.40
CA ARG A 926 18.06 -27.37 -6.66
C ARG A 926 19.37 -26.65 -6.97
N LEU A 927 20.08 -26.18 -5.95
CA LEU A 927 21.38 -25.53 -6.10
C LEU A 927 22.43 -26.51 -6.63
N THR A 928 22.51 -27.69 -6.03
CA THR A 928 23.43 -28.76 -6.47
C THR A 928 23.13 -29.21 -7.91
N LEU A 929 21.85 -29.36 -8.27
CA LEU A 929 21.44 -29.74 -9.63
C LEU A 929 21.72 -28.64 -10.67
N THR A 930 21.77 -27.37 -10.26
CA THR A 930 22.18 -26.26 -11.15
C THR A 930 23.69 -26.14 -11.28
N GLU A 931 24.46 -26.40 -10.21
CA GLU A 931 25.91 -26.50 -10.27
C GLU A 931 26.38 -27.65 -11.16
N ASP A 932 25.75 -28.83 -11.06
CA ASP A 932 26.07 -29.98 -11.90
C ASP A 932 25.79 -29.71 -13.39
N LYS A 933 24.65 -29.07 -13.71
CA LYS A 933 24.32 -28.67 -15.09
C LYS A 933 25.26 -27.59 -15.63
N LEU A 934 25.70 -26.66 -14.79
CA LEU A 934 26.68 -25.64 -15.18
C LEU A 934 28.03 -26.28 -15.51
N LYS A 935 28.45 -27.26 -14.69
CA LYS A 935 29.68 -28.03 -14.90
C LYS A 935 29.61 -28.86 -16.19
N GLU A 936 28.51 -29.52 -16.46
CA GLU A 936 28.28 -30.25 -17.72
C GLU A 936 28.32 -29.31 -18.94
N CYS A 937 27.77 -28.10 -18.81
CA CYS A 937 27.80 -27.09 -19.86
C CYS A 937 29.23 -26.60 -20.14
N LEU A 938 30.02 -26.35 -19.10
CA LEU A 938 31.44 -25.97 -19.22
C LEU A 938 32.29 -27.08 -19.83
N GLU A 939 32.06 -28.34 -19.44
CA GLU A 939 32.76 -29.50 -20.02
C GLU A 939 32.41 -29.69 -21.51
N ASN A 940 31.14 -29.49 -21.90
CA ASN A 940 30.72 -29.54 -23.29
C ASN A 940 31.30 -28.38 -24.12
N GLN A 941 31.38 -27.18 -23.54
CA GLN A 941 32.01 -26.04 -24.19
C GLN A 941 33.51 -26.26 -24.41
N GLN A 942 34.19 -26.90 -23.44
CA GLN A 942 35.60 -27.27 -23.55
C GLN A 942 35.83 -28.39 -24.59
N LYS A 943 34.91 -29.35 -24.71
CA LYS A 943 34.95 -30.37 -25.78
C LYS A 943 34.75 -29.76 -27.17
N MET A 944 33.83 -28.80 -27.33
CA MET A 944 33.65 -28.10 -28.60
C MET A 944 34.87 -27.24 -28.97
N LEU A 945 35.51 -26.59 -27.99
CA LEU A 945 36.76 -25.85 -28.21
C LEU A 945 37.94 -26.76 -28.59
N LEU A 946 37.97 -27.99 -28.08
CA LEU A 946 38.99 -28.99 -28.45
C LEU A 946 38.73 -29.61 -29.83
N GLN A 947 37.46 -29.80 -30.21
CA GLN A 947 37.09 -30.28 -31.55
C GLN A 947 37.35 -29.22 -32.63
N GLY A 948 37.04 -27.94 -32.36
CA GLY A 948 37.35 -26.85 -33.29
C GLY A 948 38.85 -26.61 -33.50
N ARG A 949 39.71 -27.10 -32.61
CA ARG A 949 41.19 -27.02 -32.72
C ARG A 949 41.82 -28.21 -33.45
N GLN A 950 41.04 -29.23 -33.81
CA GLN A 950 41.49 -30.36 -34.63
C GLN A 950 41.06 -30.23 -36.10
N GLU A 951 40.23 -29.23 -36.43
CA GLU A 951 39.80 -28.91 -37.80
C GLU A 951 40.48 -27.65 -38.39
N GLU A 952 41.39 -27.02 -37.63
CA GLU A 952 42.43 -26.09 -38.12
C GLU A 952 43.79 -26.81 -38.16
#